data_AF-A0A7S4EX13-F1
#
_entry.id   AF-A0A7S4EX13-F1
#
_cell.length_a   1.000
_cell.length_b   1.000
_cell.length_c   1.000
_cell.angle_alpha   90.00
_cell.angle_beta   90.00
_cell.angle_gamma   90.00
#
_symmetry.space_group_name_H-M   'P 1'
#
loop_
_entity.id
_entity.type
_entity.pdbx_description
1 polymer ?
#
loop_
_entity_poly.entity_id
_entity_poly.type
_entity_poly.pdbx_seq_one_letter_code
_entity_poly.pdbx_strand_id
1 'polypeptide(L)'
;MSQKAAGGPQMPPVGTTLIGAPSSTLQFEVDETTRETDEKGWPYTAYRITTTYQGRTFTVFRRFREVRDLHEQLKPFCPGLPAIFPMWPNVFNRFAADVVDGRKSRIAEYLRQVMSALRGNPVPTVLRAFLQLPAAEETEAADSAGPMLPQSQLEPTDTVILVAYQLPLIVHRADNGWHVEWDEDSVLNKHGLNLQMRVLWVGCVSATVHKSEQEGLSDLLYEQFNCVPVFLDEELTSDFYHGFCRSYLRPILHNQLPLPTENNPFSDKRWRAYCTANRKFAEKVMEVYEPGYMVWVHDYHLILLPSYILRRHHTAHIGLFLHSPFPASDVFRSIAMREELLRAMLNADLIGFLLFEYTRNFLTSCKRLLGLEYEFKRGGFLGVEYGGRHVMVQVSTFGVSPSQLSLHLHADAQARAASELTAMSNAVAKKATPRGAPVVLAAVDYLDRFKGVQLKLLAWEALLKNYPKYQTGYVLVQILVASRNQMKLVTDAQLVREEIELIAKRINETYPGTVYLEEKTNLSTAGRVALWLRSAVIVYTAVREAVNAHPLEYIMARSLANVPAGVTIMSEFSGFSRVLNGTLQINPWNEGQLQAALDQALQMHSVEIEGRAKKNLEHITTNTAEDWARRFLIDLKSMVRKPEEHWMAVGFGLASFRMVGMGIDFKALDTQQVLLSYRQATQRVVLLDWGGTLSPADTAFYDMREQSLYELPESVLSALRILCADPANHVMIISGLGRDKVQAAFGSVPNLSLAVEHGFSYRIKGGQWVQLLPGVDTSWREIAEAIMAVYTTRTNGSFIQRKGSSVTWNHQNADPEFGAMQARELQYHLQGVLAAFPVVVRIGKGYVEACPKGIDKGIMAERFLDVVQSADPRRAQPVEFVLCIGDDSSDELMFSALHNKFGQRPADVDLYTATVGRKPSCATAYMGDHTDVVELLKMLSSLNNSQNKRFASMGDLTSLEHSFGGVDGGRAARGTKHGLAARTRSIANTNDARGRAPLLRQADSLDMLPRGRSMNLA
;
A
#
# COMPACT_ATOMS: atom_id res chain seq x y z
N MET A 1 76.22 49.01 -3.55
CA MET A 1 76.84 50.29 -3.98
C MET A 1 75.89 51.42 -3.68
N SER A 2 76.40 52.45 -2.99
CA SER A 2 75.91 53.82 -2.72
C SER A 2 74.82 54.36 -3.67
N GLN A 3 73.67 54.86 -3.19
CA GLN A 3 73.37 56.17 -2.53
C GLN A 3 73.03 57.33 -3.50
N LYS A 4 71.85 57.96 -3.29
CA LYS A 4 71.54 59.42 -3.14
C LYS A 4 70.06 59.66 -3.57
N ALA A 5 69.08 60.14 -2.79
CA ALA A 5 68.91 61.11 -1.69
C ALA A 5 68.65 62.57 -2.13
N ALA A 6 67.46 63.11 -1.78
CA ALA A 6 67.10 64.46 -1.27
C ALA A 6 65.65 64.85 -1.68
N GLY A 7 64.75 65.43 -0.86
CA GLY A 7 64.83 65.98 0.49
C GLY A 7 63.43 66.27 1.10
N GLY A 8 63.38 66.44 2.43
CA GLY A 8 62.18 66.69 3.27
C GLY A 8 61.87 68.18 3.55
N PRO A 9 61.06 68.50 4.59
CA PRO A 9 61.62 68.75 5.93
C PRO A 9 60.77 68.30 7.17
N GLN A 10 61.47 68.26 8.33
CA GLN A 10 61.18 67.89 9.75
C GLN A 10 60.11 68.74 10.48
N MET A 11 59.56 68.52 11.70
CA MET A 11 59.50 67.58 12.88
C MET A 11 58.30 68.09 13.77
N PRO A 12 57.74 67.48 14.88
CA PRO A 12 58.38 66.68 15.97
C PRO A 12 57.54 65.45 16.49
N PRO A 13 57.95 64.73 17.56
CA PRO A 13 57.34 63.46 17.99
C PRO A 13 56.51 63.55 19.30
N VAL A 14 55.32 62.93 19.36
CA VAL A 14 54.60 62.57 20.61
C VAL A 14 53.59 61.43 20.32
N GLY A 15 53.39 60.50 21.26
CA GLY A 15 52.59 59.27 21.11
C GLY A 15 51.12 59.31 21.59
N THR A 16 50.66 58.13 22.04
CA THR A 16 49.31 57.72 22.53
C THR A 16 48.28 57.50 21.39
N THR A 17 47.49 56.42 21.27
CA THR A 17 46.84 55.57 22.28
C THR A 17 46.39 54.24 21.63
N LEU A 18 46.55 53.12 22.32
CA LEU A 18 45.89 51.83 22.01
C LEU A 18 44.37 51.99 22.21
N ILE A 19 43.58 51.87 21.14
CA ILE A 19 42.13 51.60 21.23
C ILE A 19 41.92 50.15 20.81
N GLY A 20 41.54 49.32 21.77
CA GLY A 20 41.22 47.92 21.56
C GLY A 20 40.02 47.75 20.62
N ALA A 21 40.14 46.79 19.71
CA ALA A 21 39.00 46.32 18.93
C ALA A 21 37.93 45.73 19.88
N PRO A 22 36.63 46.04 19.67
CA PRO A 22 35.58 45.42 20.47
C PRO A 22 35.55 43.92 20.15
N SER A 23 35.68 43.09 21.18
CA SER A 23 35.37 41.68 21.11
C SER A 23 33.94 41.52 20.57
N SER A 24 33.76 40.73 19.50
CA SER A 24 32.45 40.40 18.95
C SER A 24 31.70 39.46 19.92
N THR A 25 31.18 40.02 21.00
CA THR A 25 30.48 39.25 22.03
C THR A 25 29.05 39.02 21.56
N LEU A 26 28.78 37.86 20.95
CA LEU A 26 27.43 37.43 20.63
C LEU A 26 26.84 36.73 21.87
N GLN A 27 25.75 37.30 22.37
CA GLN A 27 25.00 36.77 23.51
C GLN A 27 23.62 36.32 23.04
N PHE A 28 23.05 35.31 23.67
CA PHE A 28 21.68 34.90 23.36
C PHE A 28 20.94 34.42 24.62
N GLU A 29 19.62 34.45 24.55
CA GLU A 29 18.68 33.97 25.56
C GLU A 29 17.56 33.16 24.90
N VAL A 30 17.02 32.17 25.62
CA VAL A 30 15.86 31.38 25.20
C VAL A 30 14.80 31.50 26.28
N ASP A 31 13.78 32.33 26.06
CA ASP A 31 12.96 32.94 27.11
C ASP A 31 11.46 32.58 27.02
N GLU A 32 10.93 32.33 25.83
CA GLU A 32 9.53 31.95 25.62
C GLU A 32 9.35 30.72 24.72
N THR A 33 8.27 29.97 24.94
CA THR A 33 7.85 28.85 24.10
C THR A 33 6.40 29.02 23.68
N THR A 34 6.15 29.03 22.37
CA THR A 34 4.80 29.15 21.80
C THR A 34 4.43 27.87 21.09
N ARG A 35 3.15 27.49 21.17
CA ARG A 35 2.60 26.44 20.32
C ARG A 35 2.05 27.10 19.08
N GLU A 36 2.67 26.82 17.94
CA GLU A 36 2.31 27.42 16.66
C GLU A 36 1.81 26.33 15.70
N THR A 37 1.09 26.76 14.68
CA THR A 37 0.69 25.90 13.56
C THR A 37 1.41 26.37 12.32
N ASP A 38 2.01 25.45 11.57
CA ASP A 38 2.63 25.81 10.30
C ASP A 38 1.57 26.17 9.24
N GLU A 39 2.01 26.58 8.05
CA GLU A 39 1.15 26.95 6.91
C GLU A 39 0.16 25.85 6.51
N LYS A 40 0.39 24.61 6.94
CA LYS A 40 -0.44 23.42 6.69
C LYS A 40 -1.28 23.02 7.91
N GLY A 41 -1.29 23.82 8.97
CA GLY A 41 -2.08 23.61 10.18
C GLY A 41 -1.45 22.64 11.20
N TRP A 42 -0.20 22.22 11.04
CA TRP A 42 0.43 21.26 11.95
C TRP A 42 0.97 21.93 13.21
N PRO A 43 0.60 21.45 14.42
CA PRO A 43 1.10 22.04 15.65
C PRO A 43 2.57 21.69 15.91
N TYR A 44 3.38 22.70 16.23
CA TYR A 44 4.76 22.55 16.68
C TYR A 44 5.05 23.45 17.89
N THR A 45 6.13 23.14 18.62
CA THR A 45 6.64 23.99 19.69
C THR A 45 7.76 24.86 19.12
N ALA A 46 7.57 26.18 19.17
CA ALA A 46 8.56 27.17 18.78
C ALA A 46 9.27 27.69 20.03
N TYR A 47 10.59 27.84 19.94
CA TYR A 47 11.43 28.41 20.99
C TYR A 47 11.86 29.81 20.54
N ARG A 48 11.55 30.83 21.33
CA ARG A 48 12.01 32.19 21.09
C ARG A 48 13.47 32.29 21.47
N ILE A 49 14.32 32.63 20.51
CA ILE A 49 15.75 32.83 20.68
C ILE A 49 16.04 34.31 20.43
N THR A 50 16.46 35.01 21.47
CA THR A 50 16.84 36.42 21.42
C THR A 50 18.36 36.52 21.40
N THR A 51 18.95 37.11 20.37
CA THR A 51 20.39 37.23 20.17
C THR A 51 20.82 38.68 20.12
N THR A 52 21.80 39.06 20.91
CA THR A 52 22.45 40.37 20.85
C THR A 52 23.76 40.26 20.07
N TYR A 53 23.83 40.96 18.94
CA TYR A 53 25.01 41.02 18.07
C TYR A 53 25.33 42.47 17.71
N GLN A 54 26.56 42.91 17.97
CA GLN A 54 27.03 44.29 17.71
C GLN A 54 26.10 45.38 18.29
N GLY A 55 25.58 45.17 19.49
CA GLY A 55 24.68 46.11 20.15
C GLY A 55 23.26 46.17 19.59
N ARG A 56 22.90 45.28 18.65
CA ARG A 56 21.54 45.11 18.12
C ARG A 56 20.95 43.76 18.55
N THR A 57 19.66 43.74 18.83
CA THR A 57 18.93 42.55 19.25
C THR A 57 18.15 41.96 18.08
N PHE A 58 18.24 40.65 17.89
CA PHE A 58 17.58 39.86 16.86
C PHE A 58 16.77 38.76 17.54
N THR A 59 15.49 38.62 17.21
CA THR A 59 14.62 37.62 17.83
C THR A 59 14.08 36.69 16.75
N VAL A 60 14.27 35.39 16.95
CA VAL A 60 13.79 34.36 16.02
C VAL A 60 13.02 33.29 16.78
N PHE A 61 11.98 32.76 16.14
CA PHE A 61 11.33 31.53 16.60
C PHE A 61 11.90 30.35 15.83
N ARG A 62 12.40 29.36 16.55
CA ARG A 62 12.97 28.15 15.96
C ARG A 62 12.34 26.91 16.57
N ARG A 63 12.06 25.94 15.72
CA ARG A 63 11.68 24.60 16.13
C ARG A 63 12.91 23.90 16.68
N PHE A 64 12.66 22.99 17.60
CA PHE A 64 13.67 22.07 18.11
C PHE A 64 14.51 21.39 17.01
N ARG A 65 13.84 20.96 15.91
CA ARG A 65 14.48 20.33 14.77
C ARG A 65 15.46 21.28 14.07
N GLU A 66 15.15 22.56 13.96
CA GLU A 66 16.04 23.53 13.32
C GLU A 66 17.32 23.71 14.15
N VAL A 67 17.25 23.60 15.48
CA VAL A 67 18.43 23.62 16.36
C VAL A 67 19.28 22.35 16.18
N ARG A 68 18.64 21.19 15.97
CA ARG A 68 19.32 19.92 15.67
C ARG A 68 19.98 19.96 14.29
N ASP A 69 19.26 20.44 13.28
CA ASP A 69 19.77 20.52 11.91
C ASP A 69 20.92 21.55 11.82
N LEU A 70 20.88 22.61 12.64
CA LEU A 70 22.00 23.54 12.86
C LEU A 70 23.25 22.84 13.42
N HIS A 71 23.10 21.85 14.30
CA HIS A 71 24.24 21.13 14.88
C HIS A 71 25.04 20.36 13.84
N GLU A 72 24.36 19.59 12.98
CA GLU A 72 25.03 18.84 11.91
C GLU A 72 25.78 19.78 10.96
N GLN A 73 25.21 20.95 10.68
CA GLN A 73 25.83 21.95 9.82
C GLN A 73 26.99 22.70 10.49
N LEU A 74 27.02 22.80 11.83
CA LEU A 74 28.08 23.47 12.59
C LEU A 74 29.28 22.57 12.92
N LYS A 75 29.10 21.25 12.84
CA LYS A 75 30.12 20.26 13.16
C LYS A 75 31.46 20.46 12.44
N PRO A 76 31.51 20.84 11.14
CA PRO A 76 32.77 21.15 10.45
C PRO A 76 33.50 22.40 10.99
N PHE A 77 32.76 23.33 11.60
CA PHE A 77 33.28 24.64 12.03
C PHE A 77 33.63 24.69 13.52
N CYS A 78 33.06 23.80 14.33
CA CYS A 78 33.19 23.78 15.78
C CYS A 78 33.62 22.39 16.28
N PRO A 79 34.93 22.04 16.22
CA PRO A 79 35.43 20.73 16.62
C PRO A 79 35.24 20.41 18.11
N GLY A 80 34.91 21.41 18.95
CA GLY A 80 34.56 21.23 20.36
C GLY A 80 33.10 20.86 20.63
N LEU A 81 32.26 20.73 19.60
CA LEU A 81 30.89 20.25 19.76
C LEU A 81 30.84 18.72 19.93
N PRO A 82 29.84 18.18 20.66
CA PRO A 82 29.63 16.74 20.78
C PRO A 82 29.52 16.03 19.41
N ALA A 83 29.97 14.77 19.32
CA ALA A 83 29.93 14.00 18.07
C ALA A 83 28.50 13.70 17.58
N ILE A 84 27.52 13.74 18.49
CA ILE A 84 26.09 13.58 18.26
C ILE A 84 25.42 14.75 18.96
N PHE A 85 24.41 15.36 18.33
CA PHE A 85 23.64 16.45 18.96
C PHE A 85 23.17 15.99 20.35
N PRO A 86 23.45 16.73 21.44
CA PRO A 86 23.05 16.31 22.77
C PRO A 86 21.53 16.17 22.84
N MET A 87 21.07 14.93 22.80
CA MET A 87 19.66 14.60 22.72
C MET A 87 18.95 14.93 24.05
N TRP A 88 17.72 15.37 23.90
CA TRP A 88 16.83 15.71 25.02
C TRP A 88 15.89 14.55 25.25
N PRO A 89 15.73 14.09 26.50
CA PRO A 89 15.44 12.70 26.88
C PRO A 89 14.00 12.27 26.64
N ASN A 90 13.28 12.91 25.72
CA ASN A 90 11.93 12.52 25.38
C ASN A 90 11.50 13.12 24.04
N VAL A 91 11.84 12.42 22.94
CA VAL A 91 11.30 12.75 21.60
C VAL A 91 9.83 12.31 21.49
N PHE A 92 9.47 11.26 22.22
CA PHE A 92 8.18 10.56 22.14
C PHE A 92 6.99 11.32 22.77
N ASN A 93 7.23 12.38 23.55
CA ASN A 93 6.20 13.18 24.24
C ASN A 93 6.32 14.70 23.94
N ARG A 94 6.52 15.07 22.68
CA ARG A 94 6.90 16.44 22.24
C ARG A 94 6.00 17.61 22.67
N PHE A 95 4.81 17.36 23.20
CA PHE A 95 3.85 18.38 23.65
C PHE A 95 3.65 18.43 25.16
N ALA A 96 4.33 17.58 25.94
CA ALA A 96 4.26 17.63 27.41
C ALA A 96 5.03 18.84 27.95
N ALA A 97 4.49 19.52 28.97
CA ALA A 97 5.02 20.80 29.45
C ALA A 97 6.43 20.68 30.05
N ASP A 98 6.67 19.61 30.81
CA ASP A 98 7.98 19.23 31.37
C ASP A 98 9.02 18.96 30.28
N VAL A 99 8.61 18.33 29.17
CA VAL A 99 9.47 18.10 28.00
C VAL A 99 9.78 19.42 27.29
N VAL A 100 8.80 20.31 27.14
CA VAL A 100 9.01 21.63 26.52
C VAL A 100 9.98 22.49 27.32
N ASP A 101 9.82 22.56 28.64
CA ASP A 101 10.69 23.32 29.55
C ASP A 101 12.11 22.72 29.64
N GLY A 102 12.20 21.39 29.66
CA GLY A 102 13.48 20.68 29.59
C GLY A 102 14.25 21.00 28.30
N ARG A 103 13.57 20.98 27.14
CA ARG A 103 14.15 21.35 25.85
C ARG A 103 14.58 22.81 25.81
N LYS A 104 13.76 23.73 26.32
CA LYS A 104 14.09 25.17 26.40
C LYS A 104 15.41 25.41 27.14
N SER A 105 15.52 24.86 28.35
CA SER A 105 16.71 25.02 29.21
C SER A 105 17.97 24.48 28.55
N ARG A 106 17.85 23.36 27.83
CA ARG A 106 19.00 22.74 27.20
C ARG A 106 19.32 23.30 25.80
N ILE A 107 18.36 23.83 25.04
CA ILE A 107 18.66 24.63 23.82
C ILE A 107 19.53 25.82 24.22
N ALA A 108 19.19 26.47 25.34
CA ALA A 108 19.99 27.56 25.88
C ALA A 108 21.41 27.10 26.27
N GLU A 109 21.57 25.90 26.84
CA GLU A 109 22.87 25.31 27.14
C GLU A 109 23.69 25.01 25.87
N TYR A 110 23.06 24.35 24.89
CA TYR A 110 23.69 23.96 23.63
C TYR A 110 24.22 25.17 22.85
N LEU A 111 23.39 26.20 22.67
CA LEU A 111 23.83 27.43 22.01
C LEU A 111 24.98 28.11 22.79
N ARG A 112 25.05 27.94 24.12
CA ARG A 112 26.12 28.52 24.96
C ARG A 112 27.43 27.78 24.70
N GLN A 113 27.35 26.46 24.48
CA GLN A 113 28.48 25.64 24.06
C GLN A 113 28.95 25.98 22.64
N VAL A 114 28.02 26.15 21.68
CA VAL A 114 28.33 26.62 20.32
C VAL A 114 29.08 27.96 20.38
N MET A 115 28.61 28.90 21.20
CA MET A 115 29.25 30.19 21.37
C MET A 115 30.61 30.12 22.06
N SER A 116 30.77 29.22 23.02
CA SER A 116 32.05 28.97 23.65
C SER A 116 33.05 28.37 22.65
N ALA A 117 32.60 27.46 21.78
CA ALA A 117 33.42 26.84 20.73
C ALA A 117 33.82 27.84 19.62
N LEU A 118 33.02 28.90 19.41
CA LEU A 118 33.27 29.95 18.43
C LEU A 118 34.10 31.13 18.97
N ARG A 119 34.54 31.14 20.24
CA ARG A 119 35.31 32.26 20.81
C ARG A 119 36.59 32.53 19.98
N GLY A 120 36.67 33.72 19.40
CA GLY A 120 37.79 34.18 18.58
C GLY A 120 37.68 33.88 17.07
N ASN A 121 36.64 33.15 16.64
CA ASN A 121 36.37 32.83 15.24
C ASN A 121 35.16 33.62 14.68
N PRO A 122 35.11 33.90 13.37
CA PRO A 122 33.95 34.54 12.75
C PRO A 122 32.70 33.64 12.85
N VAL A 123 31.53 34.24 13.03
CA VAL A 123 30.24 33.53 13.09
C VAL A 123 29.94 32.88 11.73
N PRO A 124 29.81 31.54 11.63
CA PRO A 124 29.54 30.84 10.38
C PRO A 124 28.23 31.29 9.71
N THR A 125 28.18 31.28 8.37
CA THR A 125 27.01 31.73 7.58
C THR A 125 25.73 30.98 7.98
N VAL A 126 25.83 29.68 8.28
CA VAL A 126 24.69 28.88 8.74
C VAL A 126 24.14 29.39 10.08
N LEU A 127 25.01 29.73 11.03
CA LEU A 127 24.58 30.27 12.33
C LEU A 127 24.02 31.69 12.18
N ARG A 128 24.57 32.50 11.26
CA ARG A 128 24.01 33.81 10.91
C ARG A 128 22.62 33.69 10.32
N ALA A 129 22.40 32.79 9.36
CA ALA A 129 21.09 32.54 8.77
C ALA A 129 20.10 32.02 9.82
N PHE A 130 20.53 31.09 10.67
CA PHE A 130 19.73 30.54 11.75
C PHE A 130 19.30 31.62 12.75
N LEU A 131 20.17 32.56 13.12
CA LEU A 131 19.88 33.65 14.06
C LEU A 131 19.37 34.94 13.36
N GLN A 132 19.21 34.93 12.03
CA GLN A 132 18.87 36.09 11.20
C GLN A 132 19.78 37.32 11.41
N LEU A 133 21.08 37.06 11.52
CA LEU A 133 22.11 38.11 11.60
C LEU A 133 22.43 38.67 10.21
N PRO A 134 22.96 39.91 10.10
CA PRO A 134 23.36 40.49 8.82
C PRO A 134 24.35 39.62 8.05
N ALA A 135 24.15 39.52 6.72
CA ALA A 135 25.02 38.76 5.82
C ALA A 135 26.46 39.29 5.84
N ALA A 136 27.44 38.42 5.62
CA ALA A 136 28.80 38.82 5.28
C ALA A 136 28.85 39.13 3.76
N GLU A 137 29.52 40.22 3.37
CA GLU A 137 29.69 40.59 1.96
C GLU A 137 30.59 39.56 1.25
N GLU A 138 30.02 38.72 0.36
CA GLU A 138 30.38 38.67 -1.06
C GLU A 138 29.68 37.53 -1.85
N THR A 139 29.31 37.93 -3.09
CA THR A 139 29.21 37.25 -4.40
C THR A 139 28.55 35.86 -4.55
N GLU A 140 27.39 35.85 -5.21
CA GLU A 140 26.75 34.67 -5.81
C GLU A 140 26.93 34.64 -7.34
N ALA A 141 27.24 33.46 -7.86
CA ALA A 141 27.21 33.14 -9.29
C ALA A 141 26.25 31.95 -9.55
N ALA A 142 25.55 32.08 -10.68
CA ALA A 142 24.65 31.20 -11.43
C ALA A 142 24.90 29.66 -11.33
N ASP A 143 23.98 28.75 -11.66
CA ASP A 143 23.08 28.78 -12.82
C ASP A 143 22.03 27.65 -12.75
N SER A 144 20.99 27.83 -13.56
CA SER A 144 19.87 26.91 -13.81
C SER A 144 20.17 25.81 -14.83
N ALA A 145 19.60 24.61 -14.63
CA ALA A 145 19.31 23.68 -15.72
C ALA A 145 18.10 22.79 -15.38
N GLY A 146 17.05 22.84 -16.21
CA GLY A 146 15.87 21.99 -16.07
C GLY A 146 16.11 20.57 -16.59
N PRO A 147 15.50 19.52 -16.00
CA PRO A 147 15.75 18.16 -16.46
C PRO A 147 14.61 17.61 -17.34
N MET A 148 15.03 16.78 -18.31
CA MET A 148 14.22 15.67 -18.82
C MET A 148 13.73 14.81 -17.64
N LEU A 149 12.59 14.11 -17.77
CA LEU A 149 11.96 13.28 -16.72
C LEU A 149 12.98 12.70 -15.73
N PRO A 150 12.99 13.14 -14.46
CA PRO A 150 14.03 12.76 -13.52
C PRO A 150 13.90 11.26 -13.25
N GLN A 151 14.93 10.48 -13.56
CA GLN A 151 15.15 9.25 -12.80
C GLN A 151 15.30 9.68 -11.35
N SER A 152 14.31 9.36 -10.51
CA SER A 152 14.39 9.68 -9.09
C SER A 152 15.67 9.04 -8.54
N GLN A 153 16.59 9.86 -8.04
CA GLN A 153 17.77 9.38 -7.34
C GLN A 153 17.53 9.46 -5.84
N LEU A 154 18.18 8.56 -5.11
CA LEU A 154 18.18 8.61 -3.65
C LEU A 154 19.26 9.58 -3.21
N GLU A 155 18.86 10.58 -2.44
CA GLU A 155 19.74 11.61 -1.92
C GLU A 155 20.12 11.29 -0.47
N PRO A 156 21.32 11.69 0.01
CA PRO A 156 21.70 11.51 1.42
C PRO A 156 20.75 12.19 2.42
N THR A 157 20.00 13.20 1.96
CA THR A 157 18.99 13.93 2.75
C THR A 157 17.64 13.21 2.81
N ASP A 158 17.40 12.22 1.94
CA ASP A 158 16.19 11.41 2.00
C ASP A 158 16.11 10.65 3.33
N THR A 159 14.88 10.39 3.77
CA THR A 159 14.64 9.57 4.96
C THR A 159 13.64 8.48 4.65
N VAL A 160 14.00 7.25 5.02
CA VAL A 160 13.11 6.09 4.96
C VAL A 160 12.86 5.55 6.37
N ILE A 161 11.60 5.23 6.65
CA ILE A 161 11.16 4.50 7.84
C ILE A 161 10.92 3.04 7.42
N LEU A 162 11.85 2.16 7.77
CA LEU A 162 11.74 0.71 7.58
C LEU A 162 10.92 0.11 8.74
N VAL A 163 9.80 -0.54 8.41
CA VAL A 163 8.90 -1.10 9.40
C VAL A 163 8.79 -2.61 9.22
N ALA A 164 9.25 -3.36 10.21
CA ALA A 164 9.21 -4.83 10.22
C ALA A 164 8.75 -5.33 11.59
N TYR A 165 8.22 -6.55 11.66
CA TYR A 165 7.73 -7.10 12.93
C TYR A 165 8.82 -7.11 14.03
N GLN A 166 10.05 -7.46 13.69
CA GLN A 166 11.20 -7.42 14.59
C GLN A 166 12.19 -6.36 14.12
N LEU A 167 12.78 -5.64 15.06
CA LEU A 167 13.96 -4.82 14.79
C LEU A 167 15.14 -5.74 14.44
N PRO A 168 16.05 -5.30 13.55
CA PRO A 168 17.28 -6.03 13.24
C PRO A 168 18.33 -5.82 14.36
N LEU A 169 17.94 -6.09 15.61
CA LEU A 169 18.75 -5.92 16.80
C LEU A 169 18.67 -7.15 17.70
N ILE A 170 19.80 -7.51 18.31
CA ILE A 170 19.86 -8.46 19.42
C ILE A 170 19.86 -7.64 20.70
N VAL A 171 18.79 -7.75 21.48
CA VAL A 171 18.61 -7.02 22.73
C VAL A 171 18.55 -8.00 23.90
N HIS A 172 19.38 -7.80 24.92
CA HIS A 172 19.33 -8.59 26.15
C HIS A 172 19.65 -7.75 27.39
N ARG A 173 19.07 -8.15 28.54
CA ARG A 173 19.31 -7.50 29.84
C ARG A 173 20.61 -8.04 30.44
N ALA A 174 21.51 -7.15 30.82
CA ALA A 174 22.74 -7.45 31.57
C ALA A 174 22.68 -6.78 32.95
N ASP A 175 23.59 -7.17 33.86
CA ASP A 175 23.63 -6.67 35.25
C ASP A 175 23.76 -5.14 35.35
N ASN A 176 24.34 -4.50 34.32
CA ASN A 176 24.61 -3.06 34.25
C ASN A 176 23.68 -2.28 33.31
N GLY A 177 22.68 -2.90 32.68
CA GLY A 177 21.89 -2.21 31.64
C GLY A 177 21.29 -3.11 30.57
N TRP A 178 20.93 -2.49 29.45
CA TRP A 178 20.57 -3.20 28.23
C TRP A 178 21.79 -3.27 27.32
N HIS A 179 22.14 -4.47 26.87
CA HIS A 179 23.13 -4.66 25.82
C HIS A 179 22.40 -4.82 24.49
N VAL A 180 22.84 -4.06 23.49
CA VAL A 180 22.21 -3.96 22.18
C VAL A 180 23.28 -4.05 21.10
N GLU A 181 23.08 -4.93 20.14
CA GLU A 181 23.93 -5.06 18.96
C GLU A 181 23.08 -5.25 17.69
N TRP A 182 23.64 -4.93 16.53
CA TRP A 182 22.98 -5.19 15.25
C TRP A 182 22.89 -6.68 14.98
N ASP A 183 21.72 -7.12 14.52
CA ASP A 183 21.50 -8.49 14.08
C ASP A 183 21.97 -8.65 12.63
N GLU A 184 23.23 -9.03 12.46
CA GLU A 184 23.86 -9.17 11.15
C GLU A 184 23.20 -10.26 10.26
N ASP A 185 22.47 -11.18 10.87
CA ASP A 185 21.78 -12.28 10.20
C ASP A 185 20.33 -11.93 9.79
N SER A 186 19.83 -10.75 10.18
CA SER A 186 18.52 -10.28 9.74
C SER A 186 18.51 -10.03 8.23
N VAL A 187 17.42 -10.43 7.56
CA VAL A 187 17.22 -10.12 6.12
C VAL A 187 17.25 -8.60 5.88
N LEU A 188 16.78 -7.84 6.86
CA LEU A 188 16.79 -6.38 6.85
C LEU A 188 17.96 -5.86 7.70
N ASN A 189 19.15 -6.43 7.54
CA ASN A 189 20.34 -5.95 8.22
C ASN A 189 20.77 -4.58 7.65
N LYS A 190 20.95 -3.59 8.53
CA LYS A 190 21.48 -2.25 8.20
C LYS A 190 22.72 -2.28 7.31
N HIS A 191 23.72 -3.08 7.68
CA HIS A 191 24.99 -3.17 6.98
C HIS A 191 24.86 -3.90 5.63
N GLY A 192 23.96 -4.88 5.53
CA GLY A 192 23.65 -5.58 4.28
C GLY A 192 22.85 -4.73 3.28
N LEU A 193 22.00 -3.81 3.76
CA LEU A 193 21.26 -2.89 2.89
C LEU A 193 22.11 -1.68 2.46
N ASN A 194 23.05 -1.25 3.31
CA ASN A 194 24.02 -0.17 3.06
C ASN A 194 23.44 1.08 2.37
N LEU A 195 22.26 1.52 2.83
CA LEU A 195 21.55 2.65 2.26
C LEU A 195 22.27 3.96 2.59
N GLN A 196 22.67 4.71 1.56
CA GLN A 196 23.37 6.00 1.67
C GLN A 196 22.40 7.15 1.96
N MET A 197 21.51 6.97 2.94
CA MET A 197 20.48 7.93 3.35
C MET A 197 20.13 7.73 4.82
N ARG A 198 19.27 8.59 5.36
CA ARG A 198 18.78 8.39 6.73
C ARG A 198 17.77 7.24 6.79
N VAL A 199 18.06 6.26 7.64
CA VAL A 199 17.17 5.11 7.87
C VAL A 199 16.72 5.09 9.32
N LEU A 200 15.40 5.07 9.52
CA LEU A 200 14.76 4.82 10.81
C LEU A 200 14.15 3.42 10.80
N TRP A 201 14.34 2.66 11.86
CA TRP A 201 13.79 1.32 12.01
C TRP A 201 12.65 1.30 13.01
N VAL A 202 11.55 0.64 12.70
CA VAL A 202 10.41 0.47 13.61
C VAL A 202 10.06 -1.01 13.71
N GLY A 203 10.03 -1.56 14.92
CA GLY A 203 9.78 -2.98 15.16
C GLY A 203 9.76 -3.40 16.62
N CYS A 204 9.38 -4.63 16.91
CA CYS A 204 9.50 -5.21 18.25
C CYS A 204 10.96 -5.58 18.57
N VAL A 205 11.33 -5.51 19.84
CA VAL A 205 12.58 -6.10 20.33
C VAL A 205 12.37 -7.58 20.67
N SER A 206 13.44 -8.37 20.63
CA SER A 206 13.41 -9.80 20.96
C SER A 206 13.24 -10.08 22.46
N ALA A 207 13.56 -9.11 23.32
CA ALA A 207 13.51 -9.25 24.78
C ALA A 207 12.15 -8.84 25.39
N THR A 208 11.76 -9.50 26.47
CA THR A 208 10.67 -9.03 27.33
C THR A 208 11.14 -7.84 28.15
N VAL A 209 10.44 -6.70 28.05
CA VAL A 209 10.83 -5.43 28.68
C VAL A 209 9.73 -4.97 29.63
N HIS A 210 10.08 -4.80 30.90
CA HIS A 210 9.14 -4.32 31.91
C HIS A 210 8.72 -2.88 31.60
N LYS A 211 7.45 -2.51 31.85
CA LYS A 211 6.87 -1.20 31.47
C LYS A 211 7.68 -0.01 31.98
N SER A 212 8.27 -0.11 33.17
CA SER A 212 9.11 0.95 33.76
C SER A 212 10.44 1.18 33.05
N GLU A 213 10.90 0.20 32.24
CA GLU A 213 12.19 0.26 31.53
C GLU A 213 12.00 0.52 30.03
N GLN A 214 10.76 0.50 29.53
CA GLN A 214 10.44 0.68 28.11
C GLN A 214 10.85 2.05 27.58
N GLU A 215 10.67 3.11 28.36
CA GLU A 215 11.05 4.47 27.98
C GLU A 215 12.58 4.59 27.84
N GLY A 216 13.32 4.20 28.87
CA GLY A 216 14.80 4.25 28.84
C GLY A 216 15.42 3.38 27.75
N LEU A 217 14.84 2.21 27.46
CA LEU A 217 15.27 1.39 26.31
C LEU A 217 14.90 2.06 24.98
N SER A 218 13.74 2.69 24.87
CA SER A 218 13.35 3.40 23.65
C SER A 218 14.31 4.53 23.30
N ASP A 219 14.73 5.31 24.30
CA ASP A 219 15.71 6.36 24.11
C ASP A 219 17.07 5.80 23.69
N LEU A 220 17.55 4.74 24.36
CA LEU A 220 18.79 4.04 23.99
C LEU A 220 18.78 3.58 22.52
N LEU A 221 17.71 2.90 22.12
CA LEU A 221 17.56 2.36 20.77
C LEU A 221 17.45 3.46 19.71
N TYR A 222 16.76 4.55 20.02
CA TYR A 222 16.60 5.65 19.08
C TYR A 222 17.89 6.44 18.91
N GLU A 223 18.56 6.80 20.02
CA GLU A 223 19.78 7.62 20.00
C GLU A 223 20.99 6.89 19.40
N GLN A 224 21.18 5.61 19.73
CA GLN A 224 22.36 4.87 19.29
C GLN A 224 22.14 4.07 18.00
N PHE A 225 20.90 3.65 17.73
CA PHE A 225 20.59 2.73 16.62
C PHE A 225 19.56 3.27 15.62
N ASN A 226 19.00 4.47 15.81
CA ASN A 226 17.90 4.99 14.99
C ASN A 226 16.70 4.03 14.94
N CYS A 227 16.47 3.30 16.03
CA CYS A 227 15.43 2.28 16.16
C CYS A 227 14.32 2.74 17.10
N VAL A 228 13.07 2.55 16.71
CA VAL A 228 11.87 2.87 17.48
C VAL A 228 11.20 1.56 17.86
N PRO A 229 11.28 1.15 19.14
CA PRO A 229 10.69 -0.11 19.57
C PRO A 229 9.16 -0.03 19.66
N VAL A 230 8.51 -1.12 19.27
CA VAL A 230 7.08 -1.36 19.49
C VAL A 230 6.93 -2.43 20.57
N PHE A 231 6.47 -2.05 21.76
CA PHE A 231 6.21 -2.99 22.84
C PHE A 231 4.81 -3.57 22.75
N LEU A 232 4.74 -4.88 22.58
CA LEU A 232 3.50 -5.66 22.66
C LEU A 232 3.51 -6.43 23.99
N ASP A 233 2.37 -6.49 24.66
CA ASP A 233 2.23 -7.38 25.81
C ASP A 233 2.21 -8.86 25.37
N GLU A 234 2.42 -9.77 26.32
CA GLU A 234 2.54 -11.20 26.04
C GLU A 234 1.26 -11.80 25.46
N GLU A 235 0.09 -11.38 25.94
CA GLU A 235 -1.20 -11.88 25.43
C GLU A 235 -1.40 -11.45 23.98
N LEU A 236 -1.18 -10.17 23.68
CA LEU A 236 -1.27 -9.63 22.32
C LEU A 236 -0.26 -10.33 21.41
N THR A 237 0.98 -10.53 21.85
CA THR A 237 2.01 -11.25 21.07
C THR A 237 1.59 -12.70 20.79
N SER A 238 1.03 -13.38 21.79
CA SER A 238 0.50 -14.74 21.64
C SER A 238 -0.62 -14.80 20.61
N ASP A 239 -1.62 -13.93 20.69
CA ASP A 239 -2.77 -13.97 19.79
C ASP A 239 -2.46 -13.43 18.38
N PHE A 240 -1.63 -12.39 18.27
CA PHE A 240 -1.20 -11.80 17.01
C PHE A 240 -0.17 -12.67 16.28
N TYR A 241 1.00 -12.87 16.87
CA TYR A 241 2.13 -13.47 16.17
C TYR A 241 2.02 -14.99 16.14
N HIS A 242 1.87 -15.64 17.30
CA HIS A 242 1.76 -17.09 17.35
C HIS A 242 0.39 -17.57 16.81
N GLY A 243 -0.68 -16.88 17.18
CA GLY A 243 -2.06 -17.19 16.79
C GLY A 243 -2.36 -16.87 15.33
N PHE A 244 -2.51 -15.58 14.99
CA PHE A 244 -2.96 -15.18 13.65
C PHE A 244 -1.87 -15.33 12.58
N CYS A 245 -0.66 -14.82 12.82
CA CYS A 245 0.40 -14.83 11.81
C CYS A 245 0.95 -16.25 11.57
N ARG A 246 1.48 -16.92 12.60
CA ARG A 246 2.17 -18.21 12.47
C ARG A 246 1.22 -19.40 12.29
N SER A 247 0.08 -19.43 12.99
CA SER A 247 -0.81 -20.60 12.97
C SER A 247 -1.93 -20.51 11.93
N TYR A 248 -2.31 -19.32 11.47
CA TYR A 248 -3.40 -19.14 10.51
C TYR A 248 -2.94 -18.62 9.14
N LEU A 249 -2.32 -17.43 9.08
CA LEU A 249 -1.90 -16.85 7.80
C LEU A 249 -0.75 -17.62 7.14
N ARG A 250 0.33 -17.88 7.87
CA ARG A 250 1.55 -18.46 7.30
C ARG A 250 1.30 -19.81 6.61
N PRO A 251 0.57 -20.78 7.19
CA PRO A 251 0.27 -22.03 6.51
C PRO A 251 -0.46 -21.80 5.18
N ILE A 252 -1.50 -20.95 5.17
CA ILE A 252 -2.27 -20.64 3.96
C ILE A 252 -1.38 -19.98 2.90
N LEU A 253 -0.54 -19.01 3.28
CA LEU A 253 0.42 -18.38 2.37
C LEU A 253 1.43 -19.37 1.77
N HIS A 254 1.70 -20.49 2.45
CA HIS A 254 2.56 -21.57 2.00
C HIS A 254 1.77 -22.77 1.41
N ASN A 255 0.53 -22.54 0.95
CA ASN A 255 -0.35 -23.55 0.34
C ASN A 255 -0.69 -24.74 1.26
N GLN A 256 -0.63 -24.56 2.58
CA GLN A 256 -1.19 -25.48 3.55
C GLN A 256 -2.54 -24.97 4.03
N LEU A 257 -3.60 -25.53 3.44
CA LEU A 257 -4.96 -25.25 3.86
C LEU A 257 -5.23 -25.93 5.20
N PRO A 258 -5.65 -25.19 6.24
CA PRO A 258 -6.05 -25.80 7.49
C PRO A 258 -7.33 -26.60 7.25
N LEU A 259 -7.24 -27.93 7.40
CA LEU A 259 -8.43 -28.77 7.45
C LEU A 259 -9.13 -28.53 8.80
N PRO A 260 -10.45 -28.32 8.81
CA PRO A 260 -11.18 -28.24 10.07
C PRO A 260 -11.08 -29.60 10.76
N THR A 261 -10.45 -29.63 11.92
CA THR A 261 -10.48 -30.79 12.82
C THR A 261 -11.69 -30.64 13.74
N GLU A 262 -11.48 -30.27 15.01
CA GLU A 262 -12.56 -30.08 15.99
C GLU A 262 -13.01 -28.62 16.13
N ASN A 263 -12.23 -27.66 15.63
CA ASN A 263 -12.48 -26.23 15.76
C ASN A 263 -12.28 -25.48 14.44
N ASN A 264 -12.97 -24.34 14.31
CA ASN A 264 -12.72 -23.41 13.20
C ASN A 264 -11.28 -22.87 13.29
N PRO A 265 -10.43 -23.01 12.24
CA PRO A 265 -9.07 -22.48 12.26
C PRO A 265 -9.01 -20.95 12.34
N PHE A 266 -10.09 -20.25 11.95
CA PHE A 266 -10.21 -18.80 12.09
C PHE A 266 -10.74 -18.41 13.47
N SER A 267 -10.16 -17.36 14.06
CA SER A 267 -10.56 -16.81 15.36
C SER A 267 -10.69 -15.29 15.30
N ASP A 268 -11.89 -14.77 15.61
CA ASP A 268 -12.14 -13.34 15.72
C ASP A 268 -11.25 -12.64 16.76
N LYS A 269 -10.95 -13.33 17.88
CA LYS A 269 -10.05 -12.80 18.92
C LYS A 269 -8.66 -12.52 18.32
N ARG A 270 -8.12 -13.49 17.59
CA ARG A 270 -6.79 -13.40 16.95
C ARG A 270 -6.77 -12.37 15.82
N TRP A 271 -7.85 -12.23 15.05
CA TRP A 271 -7.98 -11.16 14.06
C TRP A 271 -7.97 -9.76 14.70
N ARG A 272 -8.70 -9.57 15.81
CA ARG A 272 -8.68 -8.30 16.56
C ARG A 272 -7.30 -8.00 17.16
N ALA A 273 -6.58 -9.02 17.63
CA ALA A 273 -5.20 -8.91 18.06
C ALA A 273 -4.29 -8.45 16.91
N TYR A 274 -4.44 -9.03 15.72
CA TYR A 274 -3.71 -8.62 14.51
C TYR A 274 -3.97 -7.15 14.12
N CYS A 275 -5.22 -6.71 14.16
CA CYS A 275 -5.59 -5.31 13.95
C CYS A 275 -4.98 -4.37 15.01
N THR A 276 -5.00 -4.79 16.27
CA THR A 276 -4.49 -4.01 17.41
C THR A 276 -2.97 -3.87 17.35
N ALA A 277 -2.25 -4.93 17.02
CA ALA A 277 -0.80 -4.89 16.82
C ALA A 277 -0.44 -3.95 15.66
N ASN A 278 -1.07 -4.11 14.48
CA ASN A 278 -0.85 -3.22 13.34
C ASN A 278 -1.13 -1.74 13.67
N ARG A 279 -2.15 -1.46 14.50
CA ARG A 279 -2.44 -0.10 14.98
C ARG A 279 -1.31 0.46 15.87
N LYS A 280 -0.79 -0.32 16.82
CA LYS A 280 0.34 0.09 17.67
C LYS A 280 1.59 0.39 16.84
N PHE A 281 1.86 -0.42 15.81
CA PHE A 281 2.92 -0.15 14.84
C PHE A 281 2.69 1.17 14.10
N ALA A 282 1.46 1.41 13.62
CA ALA A 282 1.11 2.66 12.95
C ALA A 282 1.34 3.88 13.86
N GLU A 283 0.92 3.79 15.12
CA GLU A 283 1.13 4.85 16.11
C GLU A 283 2.62 5.20 16.26
N LYS A 284 3.48 4.19 16.36
CA LYS A 284 4.94 4.37 16.46
C LYS A 284 5.58 4.93 15.19
N VAL A 285 5.10 4.53 14.01
CA VAL A 285 5.54 5.15 12.75
C VAL A 285 5.13 6.62 12.69
N MET A 286 3.90 6.94 13.08
CA MET A 286 3.38 8.32 13.08
C MET A 286 4.06 9.24 14.09
N GLU A 287 4.69 8.70 15.14
CA GLU A 287 5.50 9.49 16.09
C GLU A 287 6.76 10.09 15.44
N VAL A 288 7.35 9.38 14.46
CA VAL A 288 8.60 9.79 13.78
C VAL A 288 8.41 10.22 12.33
N TYR A 289 7.23 10.00 11.76
CA TYR A 289 6.91 10.38 10.39
C TYR A 289 6.83 11.89 10.20
N GLU A 290 7.44 12.38 9.13
CA GLU A 290 7.32 13.76 8.65
C GLU A 290 6.99 13.75 7.15
N PRO A 291 6.26 14.76 6.63
CA PRO A 291 5.95 14.85 5.21
C PRO A 291 7.21 14.77 4.34
N GLY A 292 7.17 13.91 3.31
CA GLY A 292 8.30 13.64 2.42
C GLY A 292 9.10 12.39 2.80
N TYR A 293 8.90 11.81 3.99
CA TYR A 293 9.53 10.53 4.34
C TYR A 293 8.86 9.38 3.59
N MET A 294 9.67 8.42 3.18
CA MET A 294 9.18 7.15 2.65
C MET A 294 8.94 6.18 3.82
N VAL A 295 7.82 5.46 3.81
CA VAL A 295 7.54 4.38 4.76
C VAL A 295 7.60 3.06 4.00
N TRP A 296 8.51 2.17 4.37
CA TRP A 296 8.66 0.87 3.75
C TRP A 296 8.29 -0.23 4.73
N VAL A 297 7.13 -0.84 4.50
CA VAL A 297 6.53 -1.88 5.34
C VAL A 297 6.95 -3.26 4.85
N HIS A 298 7.30 -4.17 5.76
CA HIS A 298 7.76 -5.51 5.43
C HIS A 298 6.87 -6.63 5.98
N ASP A 299 6.52 -7.52 5.06
CA ASP A 299 5.94 -8.86 5.25
C ASP A 299 4.51 -8.94 5.79
N TYR A 300 3.97 -10.16 5.80
CA TYR A 300 2.58 -10.48 6.10
C TYR A 300 2.11 -10.11 7.51
N HIS A 301 3.01 -9.78 8.43
CA HIS A 301 2.68 -9.36 9.80
C HIS A 301 2.01 -7.98 9.85
N LEU A 302 2.32 -7.13 8.87
CA LEU A 302 2.00 -5.70 8.90
C LEU A 302 1.16 -5.23 7.70
N ILE A 303 0.38 -6.14 7.09
CA ILE A 303 -0.43 -5.82 5.90
C ILE A 303 -1.43 -4.68 6.15
N LEU A 304 -1.93 -4.50 7.38
CA LEU A 304 -2.91 -3.46 7.70
C LEU A 304 -2.28 -2.08 7.92
N LEU A 305 -0.96 -2.02 8.11
CA LEU A 305 -0.23 -0.82 8.46
C LEU A 305 -0.43 0.35 7.49
N PRO A 306 -0.40 0.18 6.15
CA PRO A 306 -0.64 1.27 5.20
C PRO A 306 -1.99 1.96 5.44
N SER A 307 -3.03 1.17 5.72
CA SER A 307 -4.39 1.71 5.98
C SER A 307 -4.46 2.56 7.24
N TYR A 308 -3.71 2.20 8.29
CA TYR A 308 -3.71 2.96 9.53
C TYR A 308 -2.94 4.27 9.41
N ILE A 309 -1.81 4.27 8.69
CA ILE A 309 -1.01 5.48 8.44
C ILE A 309 -1.82 6.49 7.61
N LEU A 310 -2.43 6.02 6.51
CA LEU A 310 -3.21 6.85 5.60
C LEU A 310 -4.51 7.42 6.19
N ARG A 311 -4.93 7.00 7.38
CA ARG A 311 -6.05 7.66 8.10
C ARG A 311 -5.66 8.97 8.75
N ARG A 312 -4.38 9.19 9.02
CA ARG A 312 -3.86 10.44 9.62
C ARG A 312 -2.95 11.21 8.67
N HIS A 313 -2.17 10.49 7.86
CA HIS A 313 -1.25 11.07 6.89
C HIS A 313 -1.62 10.63 5.49
N HIS A 314 -2.64 11.29 4.92
CA HIS A 314 -3.17 10.95 3.59
C HIS A 314 -2.10 11.06 2.48
N THR A 315 -1.04 11.83 2.73
CA THR A 315 0.09 12.10 1.82
C THR A 315 1.32 11.24 2.05
N ALA A 316 1.24 10.20 2.90
CA ALA A 316 2.39 9.32 3.12
C ALA A 316 2.75 8.52 1.87
N HIS A 317 4.05 8.45 1.56
CA HIS A 317 4.61 7.59 0.52
C HIS A 317 4.89 6.22 1.12
N ILE A 318 4.08 5.22 0.78
CA ILE A 318 4.11 3.92 1.45
C ILE A 318 4.42 2.80 0.46
N GLY A 319 5.52 2.09 0.70
CA GLY A 319 5.84 0.82 0.05
C GLY A 319 5.50 -0.35 0.97
N LEU A 320 5.02 -1.46 0.41
CA LEU A 320 4.82 -2.74 1.10
C LEU A 320 5.57 -3.84 0.35
N PHE A 321 6.49 -4.54 1.00
CA PHE A 321 7.20 -5.68 0.40
C PHE A 321 6.87 -6.98 1.12
N LEU A 322 6.33 -7.98 0.40
CA LEU A 322 6.05 -9.30 0.95
C LEU A 322 7.23 -10.25 0.71
N HIS A 323 7.80 -10.74 1.82
CA HIS A 323 8.86 -11.74 1.82
C HIS A 323 8.29 -13.16 1.80
N SER A 324 7.08 -13.36 2.34
CA SER A 324 6.38 -14.65 2.24
C SER A 324 5.82 -14.89 0.83
N PRO A 325 5.59 -16.17 0.44
CA PRO A 325 4.90 -16.46 -0.81
C PRO A 325 3.49 -15.86 -0.82
N PHE A 326 2.99 -15.50 -1.99
CA PHE A 326 1.58 -15.16 -2.18
C PHE A 326 0.86 -16.33 -2.87
N PRO A 327 -0.12 -16.98 -2.22
CA PRO A 327 -0.74 -18.20 -2.73
C PRO A 327 -1.71 -17.90 -3.86
N ALA A 328 -2.03 -18.91 -4.67
CA ALA A 328 -3.03 -18.78 -5.73
C ALA A 328 -4.41 -18.38 -5.17
N SER A 329 -5.26 -17.77 -6.00
CA SER A 329 -6.52 -17.15 -5.54
C SER A 329 -7.50 -18.11 -4.85
N ASP A 330 -7.46 -19.39 -5.22
CA ASP A 330 -8.25 -20.49 -4.66
C ASP A 330 -7.80 -20.89 -3.24
N VAL A 331 -6.51 -20.75 -2.94
CA VAL A 331 -5.96 -20.89 -1.59
C VAL A 331 -6.17 -19.60 -0.80
N PHE A 332 -5.89 -18.43 -1.39
CA PHE A 332 -6.03 -17.13 -0.71
C PHE A 332 -7.48 -16.88 -0.24
N ARG A 333 -8.48 -17.31 -1.02
CA ARG A 333 -9.89 -17.17 -0.65
C ARG A 333 -10.31 -17.96 0.60
N SER A 334 -9.49 -18.91 1.08
CA SER A 334 -9.74 -19.61 2.33
C SER A 334 -9.51 -18.71 3.56
N ILE A 335 -8.84 -17.56 3.38
CA ILE A 335 -8.68 -16.56 4.43
C ILE A 335 -10.03 -15.87 4.65
N ALA A 336 -10.49 -15.83 5.91
CA ALA A 336 -11.77 -15.22 6.27
C ALA A 336 -11.79 -13.72 5.95
N MET A 337 -10.71 -13.01 6.30
CA MET A 337 -10.56 -11.54 6.14
C MET A 337 -9.78 -11.17 4.87
N ARG A 338 -9.99 -11.93 3.79
CA ARG A 338 -9.24 -11.83 2.52
C ARG A 338 -9.39 -10.47 1.84
N GLU A 339 -10.58 -9.87 1.87
CA GLU A 339 -10.83 -8.58 1.22
C GLU A 339 -10.18 -7.44 2.00
N GLU A 340 -10.27 -7.47 3.34
CA GLU A 340 -9.64 -6.51 4.23
C GLU A 340 -8.12 -6.47 4.02
N LEU A 341 -7.49 -7.66 3.90
CA LEU A 341 -6.06 -7.75 3.63
C LEU A 341 -5.72 -7.17 2.25
N LEU A 342 -6.43 -7.54 1.18
CA LEU A 342 -6.17 -6.99 -0.16
C LEU A 342 -6.37 -5.48 -0.23
N ARG A 343 -7.49 -4.96 0.29
CA ARG A 343 -7.75 -3.52 0.34
C ARG A 343 -6.68 -2.77 1.13
N ALA A 344 -6.16 -3.38 2.19
CA ALA A 344 -5.08 -2.78 2.97
C ALA A 344 -3.73 -2.78 2.24
N MET A 345 -3.41 -3.83 1.49
CA MET A 345 -2.24 -3.84 0.60
C MET A 345 -2.36 -2.74 -0.46
N LEU A 346 -3.53 -2.59 -1.08
CA LEU A 346 -3.82 -1.58 -2.11
C LEU A 346 -3.85 -0.14 -1.58
N ASN A 347 -3.70 0.07 -0.28
CA ASN A 347 -3.47 1.40 0.29
C ASN A 347 -1.98 1.80 0.21
N ALA A 348 -1.04 0.90 -0.09
CA ALA A 348 0.32 1.28 -0.46
C ALA A 348 0.37 1.95 -1.86
N ASP A 349 1.43 2.70 -2.13
CA ASP A 349 1.75 3.27 -3.45
C ASP A 349 2.52 2.25 -4.31
N LEU A 350 3.40 1.46 -3.67
CA LEU A 350 4.19 0.40 -4.30
C LEU A 350 4.11 -0.90 -3.50
N ILE A 351 3.77 -2.01 -4.16
CA ILE A 351 3.77 -3.35 -3.58
C ILE A 351 4.85 -4.20 -4.23
N GLY A 352 5.76 -4.76 -3.44
CA GLY A 352 6.84 -5.64 -3.90
C GLY A 352 6.59 -7.10 -3.57
N PHE A 353 6.92 -7.97 -4.53
CA PHE A 353 6.98 -9.43 -4.34
C PHE A 353 8.30 -9.99 -4.86
N LEU A 354 8.71 -11.13 -4.32
CA LEU A 354 9.95 -11.80 -4.72
C LEU A 354 9.91 -12.36 -6.14
N LEU A 355 8.81 -13.00 -6.52
CA LEU A 355 8.66 -13.70 -7.80
C LEU A 355 7.42 -13.24 -8.54
N PHE A 356 7.48 -13.27 -9.87
CA PHE A 356 6.34 -12.94 -10.72
C PHE A 356 5.14 -13.87 -10.49
N GLU A 357 5.37 -15.13 -10.11
CA GLU A 357 4.28 -16.05 -9.71
C GLU A 357 3.42 -15.46 -8.57
N TYR A 358 4.07 -14.89 -7.55
CA TYR A 358 3.38 -14.30 -6.40
C TYR A 358 2.65 -13.01 -6.79
N THR A 359 3.27 -12.17 -7.62
CA THR A 359 2.63 -10.99 -8.21
C THR A 359 1.39 -11.36 -9.01
N ARG A 360 1.48 -12.35 -9.90
CA ARG A 360 0.34 -12.83 -10.68
C ARG A 360 -0.78 -13.32 -9.77
N ASN A 361 -0.46 -14.10 -8.74
CA ASN A 361 -1.45 -14.60 -7.79
C ASN A 361 -2.15 -13.47 -7.03
N PHE A 362 -1.42 -12.41 -6.64
CA PHE A 362 -1.98 -11.20 -6.05
C PHE A 362 -2.92 -10.48 -7.02
N LEU A 363 -2.49 -10.25 -8.26
CA LEU A 363 -3.30 -9.59 -9.30
C LEU A 363 -4.58 -10.37 -9.61
N THR A 364 -4.50 -11.69 -9.77
CA THR A 364 -5.68 -12.55 -9.94
C THR A 364 -6.59 -12.50 -8.71
N SER A 365 -6.04 -12.41 -7.50
CA SER A 365 -6.84 -12.25 -6.28
C SER A 365 -7.55 -10.90 -6.23
N CYS A 366 -6.89 -9.80 -6.59
CA CYS A 366 -7.51 -8.47 -6.73
C CYS A 366 -8.62 -8.48 -7.78
N LYS A 367 -8.39 -9.12 -8.94
CA LYS A 367 -9.39 -9.24 -9.99
C LYS A 367 -10.61 -10.04 -9.56
N ARG A 368 -10.40 -11.24 -9.00
CA ARG A 368 -11.50 -12.15 -8.63
C ARG A 368 -12.27 -11.71 -7.39
N LEU A 369 -11.61 -11.12 -6.40
CA LEU A 369 -12.24 -10.75 -5.12
C LEU A 369 -12.71 -9.29 -5.08
N LEU A 370 -12.04 -8.39 -5.79
CA LEU A 370 -12.36 -6.95 -5.75
C LEU A 370 -12.81 -6.38 -7.11
N GLY A 371 -12.81 -7.19 -8.18
CA GLY A 371 -13.21 -6.75 -9.52
C GLY A 371 -12.27 -5.71 -10.13
N LEU A 372 -11.01 -5.69 -9.71
CA LEU A 372 -10.00 -4.73 -10.14
C LEU A 372 -9.24 -5.25 -11.36
N GLU A 373 -9.06 -4.39 -12.36
CA GLU A 373 -8.18 -4.67 -13.50
C GLU A 373 -6.78 -4.13 -13.22
N TYR A 374 -5.81 -4.67 -13.95
CA TYR A 374 -4.43 -4.22 -13.92
C TYR A 374 -3.90 -4.04 -15.33
N GLU A 375 -2.95 -3.13 -15.50
CA GLU A 375 -2.35 -2.81 -16.78
C GLU A 375 -0.85 -2.56 -16.67
N PHE A 376 -0.15 -2.65 -17.79
CA PHE A 376 1.25 -2.25 -17.86
C PHE A 376 1.34 -0.73 -17.96
N LYS A 377 2.16 -0.13 -17.10
CA LYS A 377 2.48 1.30 -17.12
C LYS A 377 3.88 1.54 -17.67
N ARG A 378 4.16 2.80 -17.99
CA ARG A 378 5.50 3.25 -18.45
C ARG A 378 6.56 2.82 -17.43
N GLY A 379 7.72 2.37 -17.92
CA GLY A 379 8.79 1.83 -17.06
C GLY A 379 8.69 0.33 -16.76
N GLY A 380 7.68 -0.38 -17.30
CA GLY A 380 7.53 -1.83 -17.14
C GLY A 380 6.82 -2.25 -15.86
N PHE A 381 6.31 -1.30 -15.07
CA PHE A 381 5.53 -1.57 -13.87
C PHE A 381 4.15 -2.15 -14.21
N LEU A 382 3.65 -3.02 -13.33
CA LEU A 382 2.26 -3.44 -13.31
C LEU A 382 1.49 -2.48 -12.39
N GLY A 383 0.43 -1.86 -12.88
CA GLY A 383 -0.41 -0.95 -12.11
C GLY A 383 -1.80 -1.53 -11.89
N VAL A 384 -2.28 -1.52 -10.65
CA VAL A 384 -3.68 -1.80 -10.30
C VAL A 384 -4.40 -0.47 -10.13
N GLU A 385 -5.48 -0.25 -10.87
CA GLU A 385 -6.32 0.93 -10.66
C GLU A 385 -7.23 0.70 -9.45
N TYR A 386 -7.03 1.48 -8.39
CA TYR A 386 -7.77 1.36 -7.14
C TYR A 386 -8.11 2.72 -6.56
N GLY A 387 -9.41 3.08 -6.64
CA GLY A 387 -9.90 4.38 -6.15
C GLY A 387 -9.33 5.56 -6.94
N GLY A 388 -9.19 5.47 -8.26
CA GLY A 388 -8.58 6.55 -9.06
C GLY A 388 -7.09 6.74 -8.82
N ARG A 389 -6.43 5.80 -8.13
CA ARG A 389 -4.98 5.74 -7.95
C ARG A 389 -4.43 4.55 -8.70
N HIS A 390 -3.19 4.66 -9.17
CA HIS A 390 -2.45 3.50 -9.65
C HIS A 390 -1.53 2.99 -8.55
N VAL A 391 -1.88 1.84 -7.99
CA VAL A 391 -1.02 1.10 -7.07
C VAL A 391 -0.04 0.29 -7.91
N MET A 392 1.25 0.64 -7.84
CA MET A 392 2.27 -0.04 -8.63
C MET A 392 2.69 -1.34 -7.95
N VAL A 393 3.06 -2.33 -8.76
CA VAL A 393 3.51 -3.63 -8.30
C VAL A 393 4.87 -3.94 -8.94
N GLN A 394 5.84 -4.24 -8.09
CA GLN A 394 7.21 -4.58 -8.47
C GLN A 394 7.51 -6.04 -8.16
N VAL A 395 8.24 -6.68 -9.08
CA VAL A 395 8.86 -7.98 -8.86
C VAL A 395 10.34 -7.76 -8.62
N SER A 396 10.86 -8.17 -7.47
CA SER A 396 12.28 -8.02 -7.15
C SER A 396 12.72 -9.07 -6.14
N THR A 397 13.70 -9.90 -6.51
CA THR A 397 14.34 -10.87 -5.62
C THR A 397 15.43 -10.17 -4.81
N PHE A 398 15.45 -10.37 -3.49
CA PHE A 398 16.56 -9.88 -2.66
C PHE A 398 17.80 -10.77 -2.82
N GLY A 399 18.98 -10.23 -2.49
CA GLY A 399 20.26 -10.94 -2.58
C GLY A 399 21.02 -11.04 -1.27
N VAL A 400 22.29 -11.42 -1.38
CA VAL A 400 23.28 -11.33 -0.28
C VAL A 400 24.21 -10.14 -0.53
N SER A 401 24.82 -9.62 0.54
CA SER A 401 25.82 -8.55 0.45
C SER A 401 27.23 -9.17 0.36
N PRO A 402 27.95 -9.01 -0.77
CA PRO A 402 29.34 -9.46 -0.89
C PRO A 402 30.26 -8.77 0.12
N SER A 403 30.01 -7.48 0.39
CA SER A 403 30.81 -6.69 1.33
C SER A 403 30.69 -7.24 2.75
N GLN A 404 29.48 -7.57 3.21
CA GLN A 404 29.28 -8.22 4.51
C GLN A 404 29.91 -9.61 4.60
N LEU A 405 29.70 -10.46 3.59
CA LEU A 405 30.26 -11.81 3.58
C LEU A 405 31.80 -11.80 3.63
N SER A 406 32.43 -10.82 2.98
CA SER A 406 33.89 -10.68 2.97
C SER A 406 34.49 -10.45 4.37
N LEU A 407 33.79 -9.75 5.26
CA LEU A 407 34.24 -9.49 6.64
C LEU A 407 34.40 -10.79 7.45
N HIS A 408 33.66 -11.82 7.09
CA HIS A 408 33.69 -13.12 7.78
C HIS A 408 34.76 -14.07 7.24
N LEU A 409 35.50 -13.68 6.20
CA LEU A 409 36.62 -14.47 5.64
C LEU A 409 37.96 -14.17 6.33
N HIS A 410 38.06 -13.12 7.14
CA HIS A 410 39.28 -12.78 7.87
C HIS A 410 39.60 -13.80 8.97
N ALA A 411 40.89 -13.92 9.30
CA ALA A 411 41.41 -14.93 10.23
C ALA A 411 40.71 -14.91 11.60
N ASP A 412 40.44 -13.74 12.18
CA ASP A 412 39.79 -13.60 13.49
C ASP A 412 38.33 -14.05 13.48
N ALA A 413 37.61 -13.82 12.38
CA ALA A 413 36.24 -14.30 12.20
C ALA A 413 36.23 -15.83 12.03
N GLN A 414 37.19 -16.38 11.27
CA GLN A 414 37.35 -17.82 11.08
C GLN A 414 37.77 -18.54 12.36
N ALA A 415 38.59 -17.91 13.22
CA ALA A 415 38.96 -18.47 14.53
C ALA A 415 37.73 -18.58 15.47
N ARG A 416 36.87 -17.55 15.50
CA ARG A 416 35.60 -17.60 16.24
C ARG A 416 34.66 -18.67 15.68
N ALA A 417 34.51 -18.74 14.37
CA ALA A 417 33.71 -19.76 13.69
C ALA A 417 34.19 -21.19 13.97
N ALA A 418 35.52 -21.41 14.06
CA ALA A 418 36.08 -22.70 14.39
C ALA A 418 35.64 -23.19 15.77
N SER A 419 35.52 -22.29 16.75
CA SER A 419 34.97 -22.61 18.08
C SER A 419 33.52 -23.10 17.98
N GLU A 420 32.65 -22.35 17.27
CA GLU A 420 31.23 -22.71 17.08
C GLU A 420 31.04 -24.08 16.40
N LEU A 421 31.98 -24.47 15.54
CA LEU A 421 31.95 -25.69 14.74
C LEU A 421 32.89 -26.80 15.24
N THR A 422 33.45 -26.68 16.45
CA THR A 422 34.43 -27.65 16.97
C THR A 422 33.84 -29.05 17.10
N ALA A 423 32.63 -29.17 17.65
CA ALA A 423 31.95 -30.47 17.81
C ALA A 423 31.70 -31.15 16.46
N MET A 424 31.19 -30.39 15.48
CA MET A 424 31.01 -30.84 14.10
C MET A 424 32.33 -31.28 13.47
N SER A 425 33.37 -30.46 13.60
CA SER A 425 34.70 -30.74 13.05
C SER A 425 35.28 -32.05 13.60
N ASN A 426 35.15 -32.26 14.90
CA ASN A 426 35.62 -33.48 15.56
C ASN A 426 34.82 -34.72 15.13
N ALA A 427 33.50 -34.58 14.98
CA ALA A 427 32.64 -35.67 14.51
C ALA A 427 32.95 -36.06 13.06
N VAL A 428 33.11 -35.07 12.18
CA VAL A 428 33.47 -35.25 10.78
C VAL A 428 34.87 -35.88 10.67
N ALA A 429 35.86 -35.40 11.43
CA ALA A 429 37.23 -35.93 11.39
C ALA A 429 37.32 -37.44 11.69
N LYS A 430 36.41 -37.99 12.52
CA LYS A 430 36.32 -39.44 12.79
C LYS A 430 35.99 -40.28 11.55
N LYS A 431 35.55 -39.63 10.46
CA LYS A 431 35.25 -40.25 9.17
C LYS A 431 36.29 -40.03 8.08
N ALA A 432 37.46 -39.49 8.45
CA ALA A 432 38.60 -39.46 7.56
C ALA A 432 38.94 -40.88 7.06
N THR A 433 39.38 -40.95 5.82
CA THR A 433 39.82 -42.20 5.19
C THR A 433 41.31 -42.09 4.86
N PRO A 434 42.00 -43.19 4.50
CA PRO A 434 43.38 -43.11 4.00
C PRO A 434 43.55 -42.18 2.79
N ARG A 435 42.45 -41.88 2.07
CA ARG A 435 42.42 -40.96 0.92
C ARG A 435 42.30 -39.49 1.31
N GLY A 436 42.09 -39.16 2.59
CA GLY A 436 42.02 -37.80 3.10
C GLY A 436 40.80 -37.51 3.97
N ALA A 437 40.53 -36.21 4.14
CA ALA A 437 39.37 -35.70 4.85
C ALA A 437 38.06 -36.17 4.18
N PRO A 438 36.98 -36.41 4.96
CA PRO A 438 35.71 -36.82 4.39
C PRO A 438 35.07 -35.69 3.56
N VAL A 439 34.26 -36.09 2.59
CA VAL A 439 33.44 -35.17 1.80
C VAL A 439 32.22 -34.76 2.64
N VAL A 440 32.06 -33.45 2.83
CA VAL A 440 30.97 -32.88 3.63
C VAL A 440 29.84 -32.42 2.70
N LEU A 441 28.64 -32.92 2.96
CA LEU A 441 27.40 -32.33 2.49
C LEU A 441 26.80 -31.54 3.65
N ALA A 442 26.30 -30.33 3.42
CA ALA A 442 25.80 -29.49 4.50
C ALA A 442 24.45 -28.87 4.23
N ALA A 443 23.73 -28.60 5.33
CA ALA A 443 22.57 -27.75 5.31
C ALA A 443 22.34 -27.09 6.67
N VAL A 444 21.83 -25.86 6.61
CA VAL A 444 21.39 -25.09 7.78
C VAL A 444 19.93 -24.74 7.54
N ASP A 445 19.03 -25.36 8.31
CA ASP A 445 17.59 -25.20 8.17
C ASP A 445 16.98 -24.77 9.51
N TYR A 446 15.97 -23.91 9.48
CA TYR A 446 15.16 -23.66 10.66
C TYR A 446 14.34 -24.90 11.01
N LEU A 447 14.09 -25.12 12.30
CA LEU A 447 13.19 -26.19 12.74
C LEU A 447 11.73 -25.87 12.34
N ASP A 448 11.38 -26.27 11.12
CA ASP A 448 10.11 -25.95 10.49
C ASP A 448 9.75 -27.02 9.45
N ARG A 449 8.49 -27.48 9.48
CA ARG A 449 7.98 -28.51 8.57
C ARG A 449 8.12 -28.13 7.09
N PHE A 450 8.14 -26.84 6.77
CA PHE A 450 8.31 -26.37 5.39
C PHE A 450 9.71 -26.59 4.82
N LYS A 451 10.72 -26.86 5.67
CA LYS A 451 12.11 -27.05 5.24
C LYS A 451 12.40 -28.46 4.70
N GLY A 452 11.51 -29.43 4.95
CA GLY A 452 11.63 -30.78 4.39
C GLY A 452 12.92 -31.50 4.78
N VAL A 453 13.42 -31.28 6.00
CA VAL A 453 14.67 -31.90 6.48
C VAL A 453 14.56 -33.44 6.51
N GLN A 454 13.39 -33.96 6.87
CA GLN A 454 13.10 -35.40 6.86
C GLN A 454 13.34 -36.00 5.47
N LEU A 455 12.87 -35.34 4.41
CA LEU A 455 12.98 -35.82 3.02
C LEU A 455 14.45 -35.96 2.60
N LYS A 456 15.30 -35.03 3.02
CA LYS A 456 16.75 -35.08 2.79
C LYS A 456 17.41 -36.25 3.49
N LEU A 457 17.05 -36.49 4.76
CA LEU A 457 17.59 -37.59 5.54
C LEU A 457 17.16 -38.95 4.96
N LEU A 458 15.90 -39.09 4.53
CA LEU A 458 15.39 -40.30 3.89
C LEU A 458 16.11 -40.59 2.56
N ALA A 459 16.30 -39.57 1.71
CA ALA A 459 17.05 -39.74 0.47
C ALA A 459 18.54 -40.06 0.71
N TRP A 460 19.15 -39.52 1.77
CA TRP A 460 20.50 -39.88 2.18
C TRP A 460 20.58 -41.34 2.65
N GLU A 461 19.63 -41.80 3.47
CA GLU A 461 19.53 -43.20 3.88
C GLU A 461 19.37 -44.14 2.69
N ALA A 462 18.49 -43.80 1.74
CA ALA A 462 18.31 -44.55 0.51
C ALA A 462 19.61 -44.61 -0.30
N LEU A 463 20.32 -43.49 -0.45
CA LEU A 463 21.62 -43.43 -1.14
C LEU A 463 22.66 -44.35 -0.49
N LEU A 464 22.79 -44.32 0.85
CA LEU A 464 23.72 -45.17 1.59
C LEU A 464 23.40 -46.66 1.43
N LYS A 465 22.12 -47.01 1.36
CA LYS A 465 21.65 -48.38 1.13
C LYS A 465 21.97 -48.86 -0.29
N ASN A 466 21.69 -48.06 -1.31
CA ASN A 466 21.82 -48.46 -2.71
C ASN A 466 23.26 -48.32 -3.24
N TYR A 467 24.07 -47.45 -2.64
CA TYR A 467 25.44 -47.16 -3.07
C TYR A 467 26.41 -47.24 -1.88
N PRO A 468 26.90 -48.44 -1.53
CA PRO A 468 27.76 -48.65 -0.36
C PRO A 468 29.04 -47.81 -0.33
N LYS A 469 29.52 -47.32 -1.49
CA LYS A 469 30.68 -46.43 -1.60
C LYS A 469 30.56 -45.14 -0.76
N TYR A 470 29.35 -44.69 -0.46
CA TYR A 470 29.10 -43.49 0.33
C TYR A 470 29.04 -43.74 1.85
N GLN A 471 29.09 -45.00 2.30
CA GLN A 471 29.08 -45.35 3.73
C GLN A 471 30.40 -44.99 4.44
N THR A 472 31.46 -44.78 3.68
CA THR A 472 32.80 -44.43 4.19
C THR A 472 33.32 -43.15 3.53
N GLY A 473 33.77 -42.19 4.32
CA GLY A 473 34.38 -40.95 3.81
C GLY A 473 33.41 -39.85 3.38
N TYR A 474 32.10 -40.00 3.64
CA TYR A 474 31.09 -38.97 3.37
C TYR A 474 30.26 -38.71 4.63
N VAL A 475 29.94 -37.44 4.90
CA VAL A 475 29.14 -37.03 6.05
C VAL A 475 28.12 -35.96 5.64
N LEU A 476 26.85 -36.19 5.98
CA LEU A 476 25.80 -35.18 5.91
C LEU A 476 25.75 -34.41 7.24
N VAL A 477 26.12 -33.14 7.21
CA VAL A 477 26.06 -32.19 8.33
C VAL A 477 24.76 -31.41 8.24
N GLN A 478 23.81 -31.70 9.13
CA GLN A 478 22.58 -30.95 9.26
C GLN A 478 22.61 -30.15 10.56
N ILE A 479 22.63 -28.82 10.44
CA ILE A 479 22.44 -27.92 11.57
C ILE A 479 20.99 -27.44 11.55
N LEU A 480 20.29 -27.64 12.67
CA LEU A 480 18.96 -27.11 12.90
C LEU A 480 19.07 -25.83 13.72
N VAL A 481 18.50 -24.73 13.21
CA VAL A 481 18.43 -23.47 13.96
C VAL A 481 17.05 -23.35 14.59
N ALA A 482 16.99 -23.33 15.92
CA ALA A 482 15.77 -23.03 16.63
C ALA A 482 15.35 -21.59 16.31
N SER A 483 14.08 -21.37 15.96
CA SER A 483 13.58 -20.03 15.57
C SER A 483 13.95 -18.96 16.62
N ARG A 484 14.47 -17.82 16.16
CA ARG A 484 14.94 -16.68 16.99
C ARG A 484 13.96 -16.20 18.05
N ASN A 485 12.66 -16.35 17.79
CA ASN A 485 11.60 -15.94 18.71
C ASN A 485 11.11 -17.13 19.55
N GLN A 486 12.00 -17.62 20.43
CA GLN A 486 11.75 -18.46 21.61
C GLN A 486 10.57 -19.43 21.54
N MET A 487 10.91 -20.72 21.64
CA MET A 487 10.02 -21.85 21.82
C MET A 487 8.90 -21.63 22.88
N LYS A 488 7.80 -21.01 22.47
CA LYS A 488 6.49 -21.66 22.54
C LYS A 488 6.27 -22.23 21.14
N LEU A 489 6.84 -23.41 20.93
CA LEU A 489 6.76 -24.17 19.68
C LEU A 489 5.30 -24.12 19.19
N VAL A 490 5.12 -23.77 17.92
CA VAL A 490 3.94 -24.24 17.19
C VAL A 490 3.87 -25.74 17.48
N THR A 491 2.69 -26.27 17.79
CA THR A 491 2.46 -27.67 18.18
C THR A 491 3.26 -28.67 17.33
N ASP A 492 3.48 -28.34 16.05
CA ASP A 492 4.20 -29.12 15.05
C ASP A 492 5.74 -29.18 15.23
N ALA A 493 6.39 -28.17 15.81
CA ALA A 493 7.86 -28.09 15.78
C ALA A 493 8.53 -29.13 16.69
N GLN A 494 7.89 -29.51 17.80
CA GLN A 494 8.34 -30.65 18.62
C GLN A 494 8.22 -31.97 17.85
N LEU A 495 7.10 -32.19 17.16
CA LEU A 495 6.88 -33.37 16.34
C LEU A 495 7.92 -33.49 15.22
N VAL A 496 8.18 -32.38 14.53
CA VAL A 496 9.21 -32.31 13.47
C VAL A 496 10.60 -32.61 14.04
N ARG A 497 10.93 -32.11 15.23
CA ARG A 497 12.21 -32.41 15.89
C ARG A 497 12.35 -33.90 16.16
N GLU A 498 11.35 -34.50 16.80
CA GLU A 498 11.34 -35.92 17.15
C GLU A 498 11.47 -36.80 15.89
N GLU A 499 10.75 -36.49 14.82
CA GLU A 499 10.88 -37.20 13.53
C GLU A 499 12.30 -37.10 12.96
N ILE A 500 12.90 -35.91 12.94
CA ILE A 500 14.26 -35.70 12.41
C ILE A 500 15.29 -36.48 13.24
N GLU A 501 15.21 -36.40 14.57
CA GLU A 501 16.10 -37.10 15.48
C GLU A 501 15.99 -38.62 15.33
N LEU A 502 14.76 -39.15 15.21
CA LEU A 502 14.50 -40.57 15.00
C LEU A 502 15.12 -41.07 13.69
N ILE A 503 14.94 -40.34 12.58
CA ILE A 503 15.54 -40.70 11.28
C ILE A 503 17.07 -40.64 11.36
N ALA A 504 17.64 -39.57 11.90
CA ALA A 504 19.09 -39.40 12.00
C ALA A 504 19.73 -40.48 12.89
N LYS A 505 19.08 -40.84 14.01
CA LYS A 505 19.50 -41.92 14.90
C LYS A 505 19.49 -43.26 14.17
N ARG A 506 18.39 -43.60 13.49
CA ARG A 506 18.28 -44.84 12.70
C ARG A 506 19.39 -44.95 11.64
N ILE A 507 19.67 -43.86 10.93
CA ILE A 507 20.74 -43.82 9.93
C ILE A 507 22.10 -44.09 10.59
N ASN A 508 22.40 -43.46 11.72
CA ASN A 508 23.68 -43.66 12.42
C ASN A 508 23.78 -45.01 13.15
N GLU A 509 22.69 -45.66 13.51
CA GLU A 509 22.73 -47.04 14.01
C GLU A 509 23.08 -48.03 12.89
N THR A 510 22.59 -47.78 11.67
CA THR A 510 22.84 -48.63 10.49
C THR A 510 24.17 -48.30 9.81
N TYR A 511 24.50 -47.01 9.69
CA TYR A 511 25.67 -46.45 9.02
C TYR A 511 26.35 -45.42 9.94
N PRO A 512 27.10 -45.87 10.95
CA PRO A 512 27.64 -45.01 12.01
C PRO A 512 28.39 -43.80 11.48
N GLY A 513 28.09 -42.60 11.99
CA GLY A 513 28.81 -41.35 11.71
C GLY A 513 28.63 -40.78 10.29
N THR A 514 27.65 -41.25 9.52
CA THR A 514 27.34 -40.69 8.19
C THR A 514 26.42 -39.47 8.26
N VAL A 515 25.79 -39.22 9.41
CA VAL A 515 24.98 -38.02 9.67
C VAL A 515 25.50 -37.34 10.94
N TYR A 516 25.80 -36.05 10.84
CA TYR A 516 25.99 -35.17 12.00
C TYR A 516 24.77 -34.26 12.12
N LEU A 517 24.01 -34.43 13.19
CA LEU A 517 22.85 -33.59 13.51
C LEU A 517 23.18 -32.77 14.75
N GLU A 518 23.00 -31.45 14.67
CA GLU A 518 23.15 -30.55 15.81
C GLU A 518 22.04 -29.50 15.78
N GLU A 519 21.32 -29.32 16.90
CA GLU A 519 20.42 -28.19 17.09
C GLU A 519 21.17 -27.04 17.78
N LYS A 520 21.12 -25.85 17.20
CA LYS A 520 21.69 -24.61 17.75
C LYS A 520 20.60 -23.55 17.92
N THR A 521 20.76 -22.70 18.93
CA THR A 521 19.91 -21.53 19.13
C THR A 521 20.13 -20.47 18.05
N ASN A 522 21.39 -20.25 17.67
CA ASN A 522 21.80 -19.47 16.51
C ASN A 522 23.09 -20.06 15.93
N LEU A 523 23.33 -19.82 14.65
CA LEU A 523 24.61 -20.09 14.00
C LEU A 523 25.05 -18.79 13.31
N SER A 524 26.16 -18.21 13.76
CA SER A 524 26.61 -16.91 13.26
C SER A 524 26.93 -16.94 11.77
N THR A 525 26.92 -15.79 11.08
CA THR A 525 27.38 -15.70 9.68
C THR A 525 28.77 -16.28 9.50
N ALA A 526 29.69 -16.02 10.45
CA ALA A 526 31.03 -16.59 10.40
C ALA A 526 31.02 -18.13 10.48
N GLY A 527 30.19 -18.70 11.38
CA GLY A 527 29.94 -20.13 11.46
C GLY A 527 29.37 -20.72 10.17
N ARG A 528 28.37 -20.06 9.56
CA ARG A 528 27.81 -20.48 8.26
C ARG A 528 28.85 -20.45 7.16
N VAL A 529 29.60 -19.36 7.03
CA VAL A 529 30.69 -19.22 6.03
C VAL A 529 31.74 -20.32 6.21
N ALA A 530 32.20 -20.58 7.44
CA ALA A 530 33.16 -21.65 7.70
C ALA A 530 32.62 -23.04 7.30
N LEU A 531 31.32 -23.30 7.54
CA LEU A 531 30.66 -24.51 7.07
C LEU A 531 30.59 -24.56 5.53
N TRP A 532 30.21 -23.46 4.87
CA TRP A 532 30.15 -23.35 3.41
C TRP A 532 31.50 -23.61 2.74
N LEU A 533 32.59 -23.08 3.29
CA LEU A 533 33.94 -23.31 2.76
C LEU A 533 34.39 -24.78 2.88
N ARG A 534 33.92 -25.50 3.92
CA ARG A 534 34.22 -26.92 4.13
C ARG A 534 33.31 -27.88 3.36
N SER A 535 32.16 -27.41 2.87
CA SER A 535 31.14 -28.27 2.28
C SER A 535 31.31 -28.38 0.77
N ALA A 536 31.37 -29.61 0.25
CA ALA A 536 31.43 -29.90 -1.18
C ALA A 536 30.05 -29.79 -1.85
N VAL A 537 28.99 -30.10 -1.09
CA VAL A 537 27.60 -30.02 -1.55
C VAL A 537 26.75 -29.35 -0.48
N ILE A 538 25.84 -28.47 -0.89
CA ILE A 538 24.73 -28.02 -0.04
C ILE A 538 23.41 -28.60 -0.53
N VAL A 539 22.52 -28.95 0.39
CA VAL A 539 21.28 -29.65 0.06
C VAL A 539 20.09 -28.96 0.73
N TYR A 540 19.18 -28.42 -0.07
CA TYR A 540 17.97 -27.74 0.41
C TYR A 540 16.71 -28.39 -0.18
N THR A 541 15.84 -28.89 0.69
CA THR A 541 14.70 -29.76 0.35
C THR A 541 13.37 -29.16 0.78
N ALA A 542 13.28 -27.83 0.86
CA ALA A 542 12.08 -27.14 1.29
C ALA A 542 10.86 -27.52 0.45
N VAL A 543 9.76 -27.89 1.09
CA VAL A 543 8.51 -28.26 0.40
C VAL A 543 7.73 -27.03 -0.06
N ARG A 544 7.94 -25.87 0.59
CA ARG A 544 7.50 -24.55 0.13
C ARG A 544 8.30 -23.49 0.88
N GLU A 545 8.99 -22.63 0.15
CA GLU A 545 9.82 -21.59 0.75
C GLU A 545 9.93 -20.40 -0.22
N ALA A 546 9.62 -19.19 0.26
CA ALA A 546 9.89 -17.99 -0.52
C ALA A 546 11.35 -17.54 -0.40
N VAL A 547 11.90 -17.57 0.82
CA VAL A 547 13.17 -16.92 1.15
C VAL A 547 14.12 -17.89 1.85
N ASN A 548 15.30 -18.06 1.27
CA ASN A 548 16.47 -18.69 1.90
C ASN A 548 17.75 -18.17 1.26
N ALA A 549 18.49 -17.33 1.97
CA ALA A 549 19.71 -16.73 1.45
C ALA A 549 20.92 -17.68 1.46
N HIS A 550 20.87 -18.79 2.20
CA HIS A 550 22.03 -19.66 2.41
C HIS A 550 22.63 -20.23 1.11
N PRO A 551 21.86 -20.63 0.07
CA PRO A 551 22.44 -21.03 -1.21
C PRO A 551 23.22 -19.90 -1.89
N LEU A 552 22.77 -18.65 -1.76
CA LEU A 552 23.48 -17.48 -2.28
C LEU A 552 24.77 -17.23 -1.48
N GLU A 553 24.69 -17.30 -0.15
CA GLU A 553 25.85 -17.19 0.75
C GLU A 553 26.91 -18.25 0.41
N TYR A 554 26.50 -19.50 0.20
CA TYR A 554 27.42 -20.60 -0.13
C TYR A 554 28.22 -20.32 -1.41
N ILE A 555 27.53 -19.94 -2.49
CA ILE A 555 28.16 -19.68 -3.78
C ILE A 555 29.07 -18.44 -3.69
N MET A 556 28.57 -17.37 -3.08
CA MET A 556 29.31 -16.11 -2.93
C MET A 556 30.53 -16.28 -2.01
N ALA A 557 30.39 -16.91 -0.85
CA ALA A 557 31.49 -17.08 0.11
C ALA A 557 32.64 -17.91 -0.48
N ARG A 558 32.33 -18.98 -1.22
CA ARG A 558 33.36 -19.79 -1.90
C ARG A 558 34.10 -19.00 -2.97
N SER A 559 33.37 -18.20 -3.76
CA SER A 559 33.96 -17.30 -4.75
C SER A 559 34.86 -16.25 -4.10
N LEU A 560 34.40 -15.58 -3.03
CA LEU A 560 35.17 -14.55 -2.33
C LEU A 560 36.42 -15.12 -1.65
N ALA A 561 36.35 -16.35 -1.15
CA ALA A 561 37.49 -17.04 -0.53
C ALA A 561 38.47 -17.66 -1.54
N ASN A 562 38.20 -17.56 -2.85
CA ASN A 562 38.97 -18.20 -3.91
C ASN A 562 39.19 -19.71 -3.69
N VAL A 563 38.16 -20.41 -3.20
CA VAL A 563 38.15 -21.88 -3.10
C VAL A 563 37.35 -22.48 -4.25
N PRO A 564 37.62 -23.74 -4.66
CA PRO A 564 36.87 -24.38 -5.75
C PRO A 564 35.36 -24.29 -5.55
N ALA A 565 34.58 -24.17 -6.62
CA ALA A 565 33.14 -24.21 -6.54
C ALA A 565 32.65 -25.52 -5.89
N GLY A 566 31.44 -25.51 -5.36
CA GLY A 566 30.76 -26.73 -4.94
C GLY A 566 29.35 -26.81 -5.48
N VAL A 567 28.68 -27.92 -5.19
CA VAL A 567 27.39 -28.25 -5.83
C VAL A 567 26.24 -27.82 -4.95
N THR A 568 25.23 -27.20 -5.56
CA THR A 568 23.99 -26.81 -4.87
C THR A 568 22.83 -27.67 -5.36
N ILE A 569 22.26 -28.47 -4.46
CA ILE A 569 20.99 -29.19 -4.68
C ILE A 569 19.88 -28.39 -4.02
N MET A 570 18.81 -28.10 -4.76
CA MET A 570 17.75 -27.23 -4.28
C MET A 570 16.37 -27.65 -4.79
N SER A 571 15.40 -27.62 -3.88
CA SER A 571 13.98 -27.85 -4.21
C SER A 571 13.44 -26.84 -5.22
N GLU A 572 12.66 -27.32 -6.19
CA GLU A 572 11.89 -26.49 -7.13
C GLU A 572 10.82 -25.61 -6.44
N PHE A 573 10.51 -25.90 -5.17
CA PHE A 573 9.60 -25.14 -4.33
C PHE A 573 10.28 -24.07 -3.47
N SER A 574 11.61 -23.89 -3.62
CA SER A 574 12.33 -22.75 -3.05
C SER A 574 12.33 -21.56 -4.01
N GLY A 575 12.16 -20.34 -3.50
CA GLY A 575 12.06 -19.14 -4.32
C GLY A 575 13.28 -18.90 -5.21
N PHE A 576 14.48 -19.23 -4.73
CA PHE A 576 15.72 -19.06 -5.49
C PHE A 576 15.93 -20.13 -6.57
N SER A 577 15.13 -21.19 -6.62
CA SER A 577 15.20 -22.18 -7.71
C SER A 577 14.89 -21.57 -9.07
N ARG A 578 13.99 -20.58 -9.12
CA ARG A 578 13.64 -19.86 -10.36
C ARG A 578 14.72 -18.90 -10.84
N VAL A 579 15.72 -18.66 -10.00
CA VAL A 579 16.73 -17.62 -10.16
C VAL A 579 18.11 -18.23 -10.40
N LEU A 580 18.44 -19.29 -9.66
CA LEU A 580 19.74 -19.96 -9.70
C LEU A 580 19.76 -21.13 -10.69
N ASN A 581 19.99 -20.81 -11.96
CA ASN A 581 19.97 -21.76 -13.09
C ASN A 581 21.11 -22.79 -13.10
N GLY A 582 22.13 -22.62 -12.25
CA GLY A 582 23.24 -23.58 -12.12
C GLY A 582 22.95 -24.74 -11.16
N THR A 583 21.89 -24.65 -10.36
CA THR A 583 21.60 -25.63 -9.29
C THR A 583 21.03 -26.94 -9.82
N LEU A 584 21.22 -28.04 -9.08
CA LEU A 584 20.51 -29.30 -9.31
C LEU A 584 19.12 -29.19 -8.69
N GLN A 585 18.13 -28.91 -9.54
CA GLN A 585 16.74 -28.80 -9.11
C GLN A 585 16.12 -30.17 -8.85
N ILE A 586 15.41 -30.30 -7.73
CA ILE A 586 14.74 -31.53 -7.31
C ILE A 586 13.30 -31.25 -6.91
N ASN A 587 12.43 -32.23 -7.09
CA ASN A 587 11.18 -32.31 -6.36
C ASN A 587 11.45 -33.09 -5.05
N PRO A 588 11.36 -32.45 -3.86
CA PRO A 588 11.72 -33.08 -2.60
C PRO A 588 10.81 -34.25 -2.21
N TRP A 589 9.61 -34.34 -2.82
CA TRP A 589 8.68 -35.45 -2.60
C TRP A 589 9.07 -36.72 -3.38
N ASN A 590 9.93 -36.59 -4.38
CA ASN A 590 10.44 -37.73 -5.15
C ASN A 590 11.79 -38.17 -4.59
N GLU A 591 11.76 -39.12 -3.64
CA GLU A 591 12.96 -39.66 -3.00
C GLU A 591 13.99 -40.18 -4.02
N GLY A 592 13.53 -40.87 -5.07
CA GLY A 592 14.41 -41.41 -6.12
C GLY A 592 15.12 -40.33 -6.93
N GLN A 593 14.43 -39.23 -7.25
CA GLN A 593 15.05 -38.07 -7.92
C GLN A 593 16.07 -37.40 -7.00
N LEU A 594 15.74 -37.20 -5.72
CA LEU A 594 16.65 -36.59 -4.75
C LEU A 594 17.90 -37.45 -4.52
N GLN A 595 17.74 -38.78 -4.43
CA GLN A 595 18.83 -39.73 -4.39
C GLN A 595 19.73 -39.62 -5.63
N ALA A 596 19.14 -39.60 -6.83
CA ALA A 596 19.90 -39.46 -8.07
C ALA A 596 20.66 -38.12 -8.14
N ALA A 597 20.07 -37.04 -7.66
CA ALA A 597 20.73 -35.74 -7.58
C ALA A 597 21.89 -35.72 -6.59
N LEU A 598 21.77 -36.41 -5.44
CA LEU A 598 22.88 -36.59 -4.49
C LEU A 598 24.02 -37.38 -5.12
N ASP A 599 23.73 -38.47 -5.81
CA ASP A 599 24.75 -39.27 -6.52
C ASP A 599 25.43 -38.44 -7.62
N GLN A 600 24.64 -37.72 -8.42
CA GLN A 600 25.16 -36.83 -9.47
C GLN A 600 26.07 -35.74 -8.88
N ALA A 601 25.66 -35.09 -7.78
CA ALA A 601 26.44 -34.04 -7.14
C ALA A 601 27.81 -34.55 -6.65
N LEU A 602 27.87 -35.76 -6.10
CA LEU A 602 29.09 -36.36 -5.57
C LEU A 602 30.03 -36.90 -6.67
N GLN A 603 29.52 -37.14 -7.87
CA GLN A 603 30.31 -37.61 -9.03
C GLN A 603 30.64 -36.48 -10.04
N MET A 604 30.10 -35.28 -9.84
CA MET A 604 30.20 -34.19 -10.80
C MET A 604 31.65 -33.77 -11.05
N HIS A 605 32.02 -33.64 -12.32
CA HIS A 605 33.36 -33.17 -12.70
C HIS A 605 33.54 -31.69 -12.40
N SER A 606 34.75 -31.30 -11.96
CA SER A 606 35.07 -29.92 -11.55
C SER A 606 34.71 -28.87 -12.61
N VAL A 607 34.93 -29.17 -13.90
CA VAL A 607 34.58 -28.27 -15.01
C VAL A 607 33.09 -27.96 -15.06
N GLU A 608 32.22 -28.95 -14.80
CA GLU A 608 30.78 -28.74 -14.74
C GLU A 608 30.38 -27.94 -13.48
N ILE A 609 30.98 -28.25 -12.33
CA ILE A 609 30.73 -27.55 -11.06
C ILE A 609 31.05 -26.05 -11.22
N GLU A 610 32.23 -25.71 -11.74
CA GLU A 610 32.65 -24.33 -11.98
C GLU A 610 31.73 -23.63 -12.99
N GLY A 611 31.37 -24.31 -14.08
CA GLY A 611 30.44 -23.76 -15.08
C GLY A 611 29.05 -23.44 -14.51
N ARG A 612 28.54 -24.29 -13.60
CA ARG A 612 27.27 -24.07 -12.89
C ARG A 612 27.37 -22.93 -11.89
N ALA A 613 28.44 -22.91 -11.09
CA ALA A 613 28.66 -21.88 -10.09
C ALA A 613 28.82 -20.49 -10.74
N LYS A 614 29.56 -20.40 -11.86
CA LYS A 614 29.71 -19.15 -12.62
C LYS A 614 28.36 -18.55 -13.04
N LYS A 615 27.46 -19.36 -13.60
CA LYS A 615 26.10 -18.91 -13.99
C LYS A 615 25.32 -18.34 -12.81
N ASN A 616 25.41 -18.98 -11.64
CA ASN A 616 24.75 -18.48 -10.44
C ASN A 616 25.41 -17.20 -9.93
N LEU A 617 26.74 -17.14 -9.93
CA LEU A 617 27.50 -16.00 -9.43
C LEU A 617 27.20 -14.72 -10.23
N GLU A 618 27.06 -14.81 -11.56
CA GLU A 618 26.65 -13.68 -12.42
C GLU A 618 25.32 -13.05 -11.98
N HIS A 619 24.35 -13.89 -11.55
CA HIS A 619 23.10 -13.38 -11.00
C HIS A 619 23.28 -12.76 -9.60
N ILE A 620 24.00 -13.46 -8.71
CA ILE A 620 24.15 -13.04 -7.30
C ILE A 620 24.89 -11.69 -7.21
N THR A 621 25.92 -11.48 -8.03
CA THR A 621 26.72 -10.24 -8.03
C THR A 621 25.95 -9.04 -8.58
N THR A 622 24.97 -9.25 -9.45
CA THR A 622 24.15 -8.18 -10.06
C THR A 622 22.84 -7.93 -9.33
N ASN A 623 22.51 -8.73 -8.32
CA ASN A 623 21.27 -8.63 -7.54
C ASN A 623 21.60 -8.79 -6.06
N THR A 624 22.35 -7.84 -5.51
CA THR A 624 22.72 -7.83 -4.09
C THR A 624 21.60 -7.30 -3.20
N ALA A 625 21.74 -7.45 -1.88
CA ALA A 625 20.80 -6.87 -0.91
C ALA A 625 20.73 -5.34 -1.00
N GLU A 626 21.88 -4.67 -1.20
CA GLU A 626 21.99 -3.22 -1.39
C GLU A 626 21.25 -2.78 -2.65
N ASP A 627 21.45 -3.50 -3.75
CA ASP A 627 20.82 -3.21 -5.03
C ASP A 627 19.31 -3.38 -4.98
N TRP A 628 18.83 -4.45 -4.35
CA TRP A 628 17.41 -4.69 -4.13
C TRP A 628 16.75 -3.54 -3.39
N ALA A 629 17.32 -3.12 -2.25
CA ALA A 629 16.76 -2.04 -1.45
C ALA A 629 16.79 -0.69 -2.16
N ARG A 630 17.89 -0.38 -2.85
CA ARG A 630 18.02 0.84 -3.63
C ARG A 630 16.98 0.92 -4.75
N ARG A 631 16.81 -0.15 -5.52
CA ARG A 631 15.82 -0.21 -6.62
C ARG A 631 14.41 0.00 -6.09
N PHE A 632 14.02 -0.70 -5.03
CA PHE A 632 12.68 -0.55 -4.45
C PHE A 632 12.42 0.88 -3.97
N LEU A 633 13.41 1.51 -3.31
CA LEU A 633 13.26 2.88 -2.80
C LEU A 633 13.30 3.95 -3.90
N ILE A 634 14.09 3.76 -4.96
CA ILE A 634 14.04 4.62 -6.14
C ILE A 634 12.64 4.58 -6.76
N ASP A 635 12.10 3.38 -6.92
CA ASP A 635 10.77 3.19 -7.49
C ASP A 635 9.71 3.82 -6.58
N LEU A 636 9.78 3.59 -5.26
CA LEU A 636 8.86 4.20 -4.29
C LEU A 636 8.94 5.73 -4.31
N LYS A 637 10.15 6.31 -4.38
CA LYS A 637 10.35 7.77 -4.49
C LYS A 637 9.76 8.33 -5.78
N SER A 638 9.83 7.56 -6.87
CA SER A 638 9.28 7.94 -8.17
C SER A 638 7.74 7.93 -8.22
N MET A 639 7.08 7.34 -7.20
CA MET A 639 5.62 7.40 -7.02
C MET A 639 5.18 8.78 -6.51
N VAL A 640 5.59 9.82 -7.24
CA VAL A 640 5.22 11.21 -6.99
C VAL A 640 3.78 11.40 -7.43
N ARG A 641 2.97 11.85 -6.48
CA ARG A 641 1.58 12.22 -6.73
C ARG A 641 1.57 13.42 -7.65
N LYS A 642 0.69 13.44 -8.66
CA LYS A 642 0.57 14.63 -9.49
C LYS A 642 0.16 15.80 -8.59
N PRO A 643 0.77 16.98 -8.74
CA PRO A 643 0.35 18.17 -7.98
C PRO A 643 -1.15 18.43 -8.13
N GLU A 644 -1.69 18.09 -9.30
CA GLU A 644 -3.10 18.21 -9.70
C GLU A 644 -4.04 17.16 -9.09
N GLU A 645 -3.60 16.28 -8.18
CA GLU A 645 -4.45 15.24 -7.58
C GLU A 645 -4.74 15.47 -6.08
N HIS A 646 -6.02 15.59 -5.70
CA HIS A 646 -6.49 15.58 -4.32
C HIS A 646 -6.82 14.15 -3.88
N TRP A 647 -6.25 13.71 -2.76
CA TRP A 647 -6.47 12.37 -2.21
C TRP A 647 -7.31 12.43 -0.93
N MET A 648 -8.38 11.63 -0.88
CA MET A 648 -9.32 11.58 0.24
C MET A 648 -9.51 10.16 0.76
N ALA A 649 -9.63 10.02 2.08
CA ALA A 649 -10.05 8.80 2.74
C ALA A 649 -11.58 8.61 2.61
N VAL A 650 -12.02 7.45 2.13
CA VAL A 650 -13.44 7.08 2.00
C VAL A 650 -13.70 5.74 2.68
N GLY A 651 -14.81 5.62 3.40
CA GLY A 651 -15.27 4.38 4.04
C GLY A 651 -15.07 4.33 5.56
N PHE A 652 -16.02 3.73 6.27
CA PHE A 652 -15.99 3.50 7.71
C PHE A 652 -15.44 2.09 8.05
N GLY A 653 -14.53 2.01 9.02
CA GLY A 653 -13.92 0.74 9.43
C GLY A 653 -12.83 0.22 8.47
N LEU A 654 -12.20 -0.91 8.78
CA LEU A 654 -11.14 -1.49 7.94
C LEU A 654 -11.67 -2.05 6.61
N ALA A 655 -12.88 -2.62 6.63
CA ALA A 655 -13.43 -3.33 5.47
C ALA A 655 -13.78 -2.43 4.28
N SER A 656 -14.14 -1.16 4.53
CA SER A 656 -14.56 -0.22 3.48
C SER A 656 -13.56 0.93 3.23
N PHE A 657 -12.53 1.07 4.08
CA PHE A 657 -11.55 2.14 4.00
C PHE A 657 -10.68 2.02 2.74
N ARG A 658 -10.64 3.09 1.95
CA ARG A 658 -9.80 3.23 0.76
C ARG A 658 -9.41 4.69 0.55
N MET A 659 -8.24 4.89 -0.05
CA MET A 659 -7.82 6.21 -0.55
C MET A 659 -8.31 6.40 -1.99
N VAL A 660 -8.94 7.55 -2.24
CA VAL A 660 -9.44 7.95 -3.56
C VAL A 660 -8.68 9.17 -4.07
N GLY A 661 -8.10 9.09 -5.27
CA GLY A 661 -7.48 10.22 -5.97
C GLY A 661 -8.46 10.89 -6.95
N MET A 662 -8.49 12.22 -6.98
CA MET A 662 -9.35 13.05 -7.84
C MET A 662 -8.57 14.26 -8.36
N GLY A 663 -8.96 14.88 -9.48
CA GLY A 663 -8.33 16.12 -9.96
C GLY A 663 -8.53 17.32 -9.01
N ILE A 664 -7.60 18.28 -8.97
CA ILE A 664 -7.64 19.46 -8.06
C ILE A 664 -8.90 20.32 -8.26
N ASP A 665 -9.39 20.40 -9.51
CA ASP A 665 -10.60 21.16 -9.84
C ASP A 665 -11.89 20.35 -9.67
N PHE A 666 -11.78 19.06 -9.32
CA PHE A 666 -12.92 18.16 -9.19
C PHE A 666 -13.61 18.33 -7.83
N LYS A 667 -14.54 19.27 -7.78
CA LYS A 667 -15.28 19.66 -6.58
C LYS A 667 -16.71 19.11 -6.62
N ALA A 668 -17.38 19.14 -5.46
CA ALA A 668 -18.82 18.96 -5.46
C ALA A 668 -19.44 20.05 -6.34
N LEU A 669 -20.48 19.71 -7.09
CA LEU A 669 -21.18 20.65 -7.96
C LEU A 669 -21.69 21.82 -7.09
N ASP A 670 -21.33 23.05 -7.47
CA ASP A 670 -21.80 24.25 -6.78
C ASP A 670 -23.26 24.52 -7.16
N THR A 671 -24.16 23.92 -6.38
CA THR A 671 -25.61 24.02 -6.59
C THR A 671 -26.09 25.48 -6.60
N GLN A 672 -25.52 26.35 -5.75
CA GLN A 672 -25.92 27.76 -5.71
C GLN A 672 -25.57 28.47 -7.01
N GLN A 673 -24.36 28.26 -7.52
CA GLN A 673 -23.95 28.83 -8.79
C GLN A 673 -24.79 28.29 -9.96
N VAL A 674 -25.09 26.98 -9.97
CA VAL A 674 -25.99 26.37 -10.97
C VAL A 674 -27.38 27.04 -10.93
N LEU A 675 -27.96 27.25 -9.75
CA LEU A 675 -29.27 27.88 -9.58
C LEU A 675 -29.27 29.35 -10.04
N LEU A 676 -28.19 30.10 -9.76
CA LEU A 676 -28.03 31.49 -10.18
C LEU A 676 -27.93 31.61 -11.71
N SER A 677 -27.05 30.83 -12.34
CA SER A 677 -26.87 30.80 -13.79
C SER A 677 -28.13 30.31 -14.51
N TYR A 678 -28.76 29.25 -13.98
CA TYR A 678 -30.05 28.79 -14.49
C TYR A 678 -31.10 29.90 -14.46
N ARG A 679 -31.21 30.67 -13.37
CA ARG A 679 -32.20 31.76 -13.27
C ARG A 679 -31.96 32.88 -14.29
N GLN A 680 -30.70 33.18 -14.61
CA GLN A 680 -30.33 34.26 -15.53
C GLN A 680 -30.50 33.87 -17.00
N ALA A 681 -30.32 32.60 -17.32
CA ALA A 681 -30.39 32.10 -18.69
C ALA A 681 -31.83 32.13 -19.25
N THR A 682 -31.94 32.48 -20.52
CA THR A 682 -33.19 32.55 -21.30
C THR A 682 -33.40 31.32 -22.20
N GLN A 683 -32.33 30.56 -22.48
CA GLN A 683 -32.35 29.25 -23.12
C GLN A 683 -31.47 28.27 -22.35
N ARG A 684 -32.08 27.19 -21.85
CA ARG A 684 -31.44 26.25 -20.92
C ARG A 684 -31.58 24.82 -21.42
N VAL A 685 -30.48 24.08 -21.41
CA VAL A 685 -30.44 22.68 -21.79
C VAL A 685 -30.08 21.83 -20.56
N VAL A 686 -30.87 20.79 -20.32
CA VAL A 686 -30.63 19.84 -19.20
C VAL A 686 -30.58 18.43 -19.77
N LEU A 687 -29.43 17.78 -19.62
CA LEU A 687 -29.15 16.41 -20.08
C LEU A 687 -28.94 15.51 -18.87
N LEU A 688 -29.70 14.43 -18.80
CA LEU A 688 -29.67 13.52 -17.65
C LEU A 688 -29.58 12.08 -18.14
N ASP A 689 -28.66 11.30 -17.55
CA ASP A 689 -28.79 9.84 -17.57
C ASP A 689 -29.89 9.36 -16.62
N TRP A 690 -30.33 8.11 -16.78
CA TRP A 690 -31.33 7.49 -15.92
C TRP A 690 -30.73 6.59 -14.83
N GLY A 691 -29.89 5.61 -15.21
CA GLY A 691 -29.36 4.61 -14.27
C GLY A 691 -28.34 5.26 -13.34
N GLY A 692 -28.36 4.98 -12.03
CA GLY A 692 -27.44 5.59 -11.07
C GLY A 692 -27.52 7.11 -10.89
N THR A 693 -28.23 7.81 -11.76
CA THR A 693 -28.38 9.28 -11.79
C THR A 693 -29.73 9.73 -11.25
N LEU A 694 -30.83 9.24 -11.84
CA LEU A 694 -32.21 9.52 -11.39
C LEU A 694 -32.79 8.39 -10.54
N SER A 695 -32.06 7.29 -10.41
CA SER A 695 -32.38 6.11 -9.63
C SER A 695 -31.10 5.56 -9.00
N PRO A 696 -31.16 4.77 -7.91
CA PRO A 696 -29.98 4.21 -7.28
C PRO A 696 -29.11 3.43 -8.28
N ALA A 697 -27.78 3.54 -8.14
CA ALA A 697 -26.84 2.82 -8.98
C ALA A 697 -26.93 1.31 -8.73
N ASP A 698 -26.84 0.52 -9.81
CA ASP A 698 -26.83 -0.94 -9.73
C ASP A 698 -25.63 -1.39 -8.89
N THR A 699 -25.89 -2.17 -7.84
CA THR A 699 -24.83 -2.99 -7.25
C THR A 699 -24.43 -4.00 -8.32
N ALA A 700 -23.13 -4.10 -8.63
CA ALA A 700 -22.50 -4.76 -9.79
C ALA A 700 -22.83 -6.25 -10.07
N PHE A 701 -23.86 -6.82 -9.43
CA PHE A 701 -24.29 -8.20 -9.55
C PHE A 701 -25.78 -8.36 -9.93
N TYR A 702 -26.64 -7.34 -9.80
CA TYR A 702 -28.08 -7.41 -10.13
C TYR A 702 -28.64 -6.05 -10.57
N ASP A 703 -29.31 -5.98 -11.72
CA ASP A 703 -30.13 -4.83 -12.11
C ASP A 703 -31.45 -4.85 -11.32
N MET A 704 -31.51 -4.10 -10.22
CA MET A 704 -32.70 -4.06 -9.37
C MET A 704 -33.93 -3.46 -10.09
N ARG A 705 -33.74 -2.76 -11.22
CA ARG A 705 -34.85 -2.16 -11.99
C ARG A 705 -35.69 -3.20 -12.72
N GLU A 706 -35.13 -4.38 -13.00
CA GLU A 706 -35.91 -5.50 -13.55
C GLU A 706 -36.95 -6.02 -12.55
N GLN A 707 -36.69 -5.91 -11.25
CA GLN A 707 -37.66 -6.29 -10.20
C GLN A 707 -38.69 -5.18 -9.91
N SER A 708 -38.31 -3.91 -10.06
CA SER A 708 -39.19 -2.77 -9.81
C SER A 708 -39.99 -2.28 -11.02
N LEU A 709 -40.06 -3.07 -12.10
CA LEU A 709 -40.77 -2.75 -13.35
C LEU A 709 -40.41 -1.36 -13.93
N TYR A 710 -39.20 -0.86 -13.65
CA TYR A 710 -38.75 0.48 -14.06
C TYR A 710 -39.57 1.66 -13.53
N GLU A 711 -40.26 1.51 -12.39
CA GLU A 711 -40.97 2.62 -11.74
C GLU A 711 -40.00 3.65 -11.14
N LEU A 712 -40.29 4.94 -11.34
CA LEU A 712 -39.53 6.07 -10.79
C LEU A 712 -40.27 6.71 -9.62
N PRO A 713 -39.55 7.29 -8.63
CA PRO A 713 -40.18 8.06 -7.58
C PRO A 713 -41.00 9.22 -8.15
N GLU A 714 -42.23 9.40 -7.66
CA GLU A 714 -43.13 10.49 -8.11
C GLU A 714 -42.50 11.87 -7.93
N SER A 715 -41.58 12.01 -6.97
CA SER A 715 -40.79 13.23 -6.77
C SER A 715 -39.94 13.61 -7.98
N VAL A 716 -39.38 12.63 -8.69
CA VAL A 716 -38.58 12.82 -9.91
C VAL A 716 -39.49 13.21 -11.07
N LEU A 717 -40.57 12.45 -11.27
CA LEU A 717 -41.54 12.73 -12.33
C LEU A 717 -42.17 14.11 -12.18
N SER A 718 -42.55 14.49 -10.96
CA SER A 718 -43.10 15.82 -10.66
C SER A 718 -42.12 16.94 -10.98
N ALA A 719 -40.85 16.83 -10.57
CA ALA A 719 -39.82 17.81 -10.88
C ALA A 719 -39.62 17.95 -12.40
N LEU A 720 -39.55 16.84 -13.14
CA LEU A 720 -39.43 16.84 -14.59
C LEU A 720 -40.65 17.49 -15.27
N ARG A 721 -41.88 17.23 -14.81
CA ARG A 721 -43.09 17.86 -15.34
C ARG A 721 -43.04 19.39 -15.18
N ILE A 722 -42.60 19.88 -14.03
CA ILE A 722 -42.49 21.33 -13.76
C ILE A 722 -41.37 21.94 -14.60
N LEU A 723 -40.22 21.28 -14.72
CA LEU A 723 -39.11 21.76 -15.54
C LEU A 723 -39.49 21.84 -17.02
N CYS A 724 -40.13 20.80 -17.56
CA CYS A 724 -40.56 20.74 -18.97
C CYS A 724 -41.75 21.65 -19.30
N ALA A 725 -42.46 22.18 -18.29
CA ALA A 725 -43.54 23.14 -18.49
C ALA A 725 -43.03 24.55 -18.86
N ASP A 726 -41.81 24.91 -18.48
CA ASP A 726 -41.19 26.18 -18.89
C ASP A 726 -40.64 26.07 -20.33
N PRO A 727 -41.10 26.93 -21.25
CA PRO A 727 -40.64 26.90 -22.63
C PRO A 727 -39.16 27.24 -22.80
N ALA A 728 -38.51 27.90 -21.84
CA ALA A 728 -37.08 28.18 -21.84
C ALA A 728 -36.21 26.92 -21.57
N ASN A 729 -36.82 25.87 -21.02
CA ASN A 729 -36.13 24.63 -20.71
C ASN A 729 -36.25 23.59 -21.83
N HIS A 730 -35.11 23.00 -22.15
CA HIS A 730 -34.97 21.88 -23.06
C HIS A 730 -34.33 20.71 -22.31
N VAL A 731 -35.20 19.85 -21.77
CA VAL A 731 -34.78 18.69 -20.96
C VAL A 731 -34.78 17.43 -21.83
N MET A 732 -33.70 16.66 -21.78
CA MET A 732 -33.58 15.35 -22.42
C MET A 732 -33.05 14.29 -21.44
N ILE A 733 -33.75 13.16 -21.38
CA ILE A 733 -33.21 11.93 -20.78
C ILE A 733 -32.50 11.13 -21.86
N ILE A 734 -31.24 10.76 -21.64
CA ILE A 734 -30.45 9.93 -22.55
C ILE A 734 -30.18 8.60 -21.85
N SER A 735 -30.78 7.51 -22.32
CA SER A 735 -30.64 6.19 -21.69
C SER A 735 -30.05 5.15 -22.65
N GLY A 736 -29.30 4.19 -22.11
CA GLY A 736 -28.90 2.97 -22.84
C GLY A 736 -30.02 1.94 -23.01
N LEU A 737 -31.18 2.14 -22.37
CA LEU A 737 -32.31 1.21 -22.43
C LEU A 737 -33.17 1.41 -23.68
N GLY A 738 -33.92 0.37 -24.03
CA GLY A 738 -34.80 0.35 -25.20
C GLY A 738 -36.05 1.23 -25.04
N ARG A 739 -36.65 1.59 -26.19
CA ARG A 739 -37.79 2.50 -26.29
C ARG A 739 -38.94 2.19 -25.32
N ASP A 740 -39.39 0.94 -25.25
CA ASP A 740 -40.57 0.57 -24.46
C ASP A 740 -40.37 0.83 -22.97
N LYS A 741 -39.17 0.52 -22.45
CA LYS A 741 -38.82 0.72 -21.04
C LYS A 741 -38.78 2.21 -20.68
N VAL A 742 -38.10 3.01 -21.51
CA VAL A 742 -37.97 4.46 -21.28
C VAL A 742 -39.34 5.16 -21.47
N GLN A 743 -40.15 4.69 -22.44
CA GLN A 743 -41.49 5.20 -22.68
C GLN A 743 -42.44 4.88 -21.51
N ALA A 744 -42.35 3.69 -20.92
CA ALA A 744 -43.13 3.33 -19.73
C ALA A 744 -42.79 4.23 -18.54
N ALA A 745 -41.49 4.48 -18.31
CA ALA A 745 -41.02 5.28 -17.17
C ALA A 745 -41.29 6.79 -17.31
N PHE A 746 -40.99 7.38 -18.47
CA PHE A 746 -41.00 8.84 -18.67
C PHE A 746 -42.08 9.34 -19.63
N GLY A 747 -42.83 8.45 -20.28
CA GLY A 747 -43.77 8.81 -21.34
C GLY A 747 -44.90 9.73 -20.91
N SER A 748 -45.24 9.74 -19.61
CA SER A 748 -46.28 10.58 -19.02
C SER A 748 -45.87 12.04 -18.79
N VAL A 749 -44.58 12.38 -18.94
CA VAL A 749 -44.08 13.75 -18.75
C VAL A 749 -44.25 14.55 -20.06
N PRO A 750 -45.09 15.61 -20.09
CA PRO A 750 -45.29 16.42 -21.28
C PRO A 750 -44.03 17.23 -21.60
N ASN A 751 -43.80 17.51 -22.88
CA ASN A 751 -42.65 18.29 -23.40
C ASN A 751 -41.25 17.73 -23.06
N LEU A 752 -41.14 16.55 -22.47
CA LEU A 752 -39.85 15.90 -22.23
C LEU A 752 -39.30 15.30 -23.53
N SER A 753 -38.02 15.55 -23.79
CA SER A 753 -37.30 14.89 -24.88
C SER A 753 -36.68 13.60 -24.37
N LEU A 754 -36.69 12.55 -25.18
CA LEU A 754 -36.16 11.24 -24.79
C LEU A 754 -35.22 10.75 -25.89
N ALA A 755 -34.07 10.22 -25.48
CA ALA A 755 -33.15 9.48 -26.32
C ALA A 755 -32.95 8.09 -25.71
N VAL A 756 -33.13 7.07 -26.53
CA VAL A 756 -33.01 5.66 -26.14
C VAL A 756 -31.83 5.02 -26.86
N GLU A 757 -31.36 3.90 -26.33
CA GLU A 757 -30.28 3.11 -26.94
C GLU A 757 -29.05 3.97 -27.27
N HIS A 758 -28.60 4.73 -26.26
CA HIS A 758 -27.47 5.64 -26.38
C HIS A 758 -27.63 6.71 -27.48
N GLY A 759 -28.87 7.08 -27.81
CA GLY A 759 -29.16 8.12 -28.81
C GLY A 759 -29.52 7.61 -30.19
N PHE A 760 -29.64 6.30 -30.41
CA PHE A 760 -30.05 5.77 -31.72
C PHE A 760 -31.41 6.31 -32.18
N SER A 761 -32.39 6.29 -31.28
CA SER A 761 -33.71 6.85 -31.51
C SER A 761 -33.99 7.92 -30.47
N TYR A 762 -34.56 9.03 -30.91
CA TYR A 762 -34.91 10.12 -30.02
C TYR A 762 -36.23 10.78 -30.44
N ARG A 763 -36.85 11.48 -29.50
CA ARG A 763 -37.99 12.37 -29.75
C ARG A 763 -37.76 13.69 -29.03
N ILE A 764 -38.23 14.78 -29.64
CA ILE A 764 -38.10 16.14 -29.10
C ILE A 764 -39.46 16.59 -28.60
N LYS A 765 -39.51 17.08 -27.35
CA LYS A 765 -40.70 17.65 -26.70
C LYS A 765 -41.99 16.83 -26.93
N GLY A 766 -41.91 15.52 -26.77
CA GLY A 766 -43.06 14.62 -26.96
C GLY A 766 -43.46 14.31 -28.40
N GLY A 767 -42.72 14.78 -29.40
CA GLY A 767 -42.97 14.56 -30.82
C GLY A 767 -42.73 13.12 -31.31
N GLN A 768 -42.70 12.94 -32.64
CA GLN A 768 -42.45 11.64 -33.25
C GLN A 768 -41.03 11.15 -32.96
N TRP A 769 -40.89 9.82 -32.86
CA TRP A 769 -39.58 9.18 -32.75
C TRP A 769 -38.85 9.26 -34.08
N VAL A 770 -37.63 9.76 -34.03
CA VAL A 770 -36.71 9.92 -35.17
C VAL A 770 -35.45 9.12 -34.88
N GLN A 771 -34.85 8.55 -35.91
CA GLN A 771 -33.55 7.90 -35.80
C GLN A 771 -32.44 8.93 -36.04
N LEU A 772 -31.42 8.93 -35.19
CA LEU A 772 -30.24 9.78 -35.33
C LEU A 772 -29.52 9.52 -36.66
N LEU A 773 -29.48 8.26 -37.07
CA LEU A 773 -29.02 7.82 -38.38
C LEU A 773 -30.15 7.03 -39.06
N PRO A 774 -30.92 7.64 -39.98
CA PRO A 774 -31.96 6.94 -40.72
C PRO A 774 -31.35 5.96 -41.75
N GLY A 775 -31.98 4.81 -41.94
CA GLY A 775 -31.56 3.82 -42.93
C GLY A 775 -30.38 2.94 -42.51
N VAL A 776 -30.09 2.85 -41.21
CA VAL A 776 -29.08 1.91 -40.68
C VAL A 776 -29.45 0.49 -41.06
N ASP A 777 -28.59 -0.17 -41.82
CA ASP A 777 -28.70 -1.61 -42.07
C ASP A 777 -28.59 -2.34 -40.73
N THR A 778 -29.51 -3.28 -40.51
CA THR A 778 -29.60 -4.04 -39.26
C THR A 778 -29.41 -5.54 -39.45
N SER A 779 -29.15 -5.99 -40.68
CA SER A 779 -28.89 -7.39 -41.03
C SER A 779 -27.66 -7.96 -40.29
N TRP A 780 -26.69 -7.11 -39.95
CA TRP A 780 -25.52 -7.46 -39.15
C TRP A 780 -25.86 -8.01 -37.76
N ARG A 781 -27.05 -7.70 -37.20
CA ARG A 781 -27.43 -8.16 -35.86
C ARG A 781 -27.63 -9.66 -35.79
N GLU A 782 -28.26 -10.25 -36.80
CA GLU A 782 -28.45 -11.71 -36.86
C GLU A 782 -27.10 -12.43 -36.95
N ILE A 783 -26.16 -11.87 -37.72
CA ILE A 783 -24.79 -12.37 -37.84
C ILE A 783 -24.06 -12.24 -36.49
N ALA A 784 -24.13 -11.07 -35.86
CA ALA A 784 -23.51 -10.81 -34.57
C ALA A 784 -24.06 -11.75 -33.48
N GLU A 785 -25.37 -11.96 -33.43
CA GLU A 785 -26.02 -12.85 -32.47
C GLU A 785 -25.68 -14.31 -32.69
N ALA A 786 -25.62 -14.77 -33.94
CA ALA A 786 -25.19 -16.13 -34.26
C ALA A 786 -23.76 -16.38 -33.77
N ILE A 787 -22.85 -15.41 -33.98
CA ILE A 787 -21.49 -15.46 -33.44
C ILE A 787 -21.51 -15.46 -31.92
N MET A 788 -22.21 -14.48 -31.30
CA MET A 788 -22.29 -14.37 -29.84
C MET A 788 -22.88 -15.63 -29.20
N ALA A 789 -23.82 -16.32 -29.85
CA ALA A 789 -24.44 -17.55 -29.34
C ALA A 789 -23.42 -18.68 -29.20
N VAL A 790 -22.48 -18.80 -30.14
CA VAL A 790 -21.36 -19.75 -30.02
C VAL A 790 -20.51 -19.44 -28.79
N TYR A 791 -20.26 -18.16 -28.49
CA TYR A 791 -19.51 -17.77 -27.29
C TYR A 791 -20.33 -17.94 -26.01
N THR A 792 -21.64 -17.74 -26.07
CA THR A 792 -22.55 -17.97 -24.94
C THR A 792 -22.59 -19.44 -24.54
N THR A 793 -22.73 -20.35 -25.50
CA THR A 793 -22.79 -21.80 -25.21
C THR A 793 -21.51 -22.35 -24.58
N ARG A 794 -20.35 -21.76 -24.87
CA ARG A 794 -19.04 -22.18 -24.34
C ARG A 794 -18.55 -21.38 -23.13
N THR A 795 -19.30 -20.38 -22.69
CA THR A 795 -18.91 -19.50 -21.58
C THR A 795 -20.00 -19.45 -20.51
N ASN A 796 -19.87 -20.30 -19.51
CA ASN A 796 -20.80 -20.36 -18.38
C ASN A 796 -20.97 -18.98 -17.73
N GLY A 797 -22.21 -18.60 -17.42
CA GLY A 797 -22.55 -17.30 -16.84
C GLY A 797 -22.65 -16.15 -17.85
N SER A 798 -22.32 -16.38 -19.13
CA SER A 798 -22.55 -15.38 -20.16
C SER A 798 -23.96 -15.47 -20.76
N PHE A 799 -24.47 -14.36 -21.29
CA PHE A 799 -25.76 -14.29 -21.97
C PHE A 799 -25.78 -13.17 -23.02
N ILE A 800 -26.67 -13.31 -24.00
CA ILE A 800 -26.90 -12.28 -25.02
C ILE A 800 -28.05 -11.39 -24.57
N GLN A 801 -27.86 -10.10 -24.67
CA GLN A 801 -28.89 -9.10 -24.44
C GLN A 801 -29.08 -8.29 -25.73
N ARG A 802 -30.30 -8.35 -26.27
CA ARG A 802 -30.72 -7.49 -27.37
C ARG A 802 -31.13 -6.13 -26.83
N LYS A 803 -30.46 -5.08 -27.27
CA LYS A 803 -30.86 -3.68 -27.08
C LYS A 803 -31.32 -3.18 -28.46
N GLY A 804 -32.32 -2.30 -28.55
CA GLY A 804 -33.04 -2.13 -29.82
C GLY A 804 -32.18 -1.77 -31.05
N SER A 805 -31.00 -1.15 -30.89
CA SER A 805 -30.02 -0.89 -31.96
C SER A 805 -28.70 -1.64 -31.81
N SER A 806 -28.41 -2.24 -30.65
CA SER A 806 -27.16 -2.92 -30.35
C SER A 806 -27.37 -4.33 -29.79
N VAL A 807 -26.40 -5.20 -29.98
CA VAL A 807 -26.43 -6.54 -29.37
C VAL A 807 -25.25 -6.61 -28.43
N THR A 808 -25.51 -7.02 -27.18
CA THR A 808 -24.50 -7.14 -26.14
C THR A 808 -24.35 -8.59 -25.71
N TRP A 809 -23.12 -9.09 -25.66
CA TRP A 809 -22.76 -10.33 -25.00
C TRP A 809 -22.18 -10.01 -23.62
N ASN A 810 -22.94 -10.32 -22.57
CA ASN A 810 -22.56 -10.08 -21.18
C ASN A 810 -21.83 -11.30 -20.64
N HIS A 811 -20.70 -11.08 -19.95
CA HIS A 811 -19.89 -12.12 -19.30
C HIS A 811 -19.56 -11.77 -17.83
N GLN A 812 -20.30 -10.86 -17.22
CA GLN A 812 -20.10 -10.43 -15.83
C GLN A 812 -20.24 -11.58 -14.82
N ASN A 813 -21.08 -12.58 -15.12
CA ASN A 813 -21.27 -13.77 -14.27
C ASN A 813 -20.38 -14.95 -14.69
N ALA A 814 -19.52 -14.77 -15.70
CA ALA A 814 -18.53 -15.76 -16.08
C ALA A 814 -17.29 -15.68 -15.18
N ASP A 815 -16.43 -16.69 -15.25
CA ASP A 815 -15.09 -16.58 -14.64
C ASP A 815 -14.38 -15.33 -15.21
N PRO A 816 -13.83 -14.43 -14.38
CA PRO A 816 -13.30 -13.15 -14.85
C PRO A 816 -12.13 -13.25 -15.85
N GLU A 817 -11.33 -14.32 -15.77
CA GLU A 817 -10.20 -14.53 -16.70
C GLU A 817 -10.71 -15.16 -17.99
N PHE A 818 -11.49 -16.24 -17.88
CA PHE A 818 -12.05 -16.91 -19.05
C PHE A 818 -13.03 -16.04 -19.82
N GLY A 819 -13.93 -15.34 -19.12
CA GLY A 819 -14.86 -14.38 -19.69
C GLY A 819 -14.15 -13.26 -20.45
N ALA A 820 -13.07 -12.70 -19.88
CA ALA A 820 -12.27 -11.67 -20.56
C ALA A 820 -11.51 -12.20 -21.78
N MET A 821 -10.98 -13.43 -21.71
CA MET A 821 -10.36 -14.09 -22.87
C MET A 821 -11.38 -14.31 -23.99
N GLN A 822 -12.55 -14.84 -23.65
CA GLN A 822 -13.66 -15.04 -24.58
C GLN A 822 -14.16 -13.71 -25.15
N ALA A 823 -14.21 -12.65 -24.35
CA ALA A 823 -14.60 -11.32 -24.78
C ALA A 823 -13.63 -10.75 -25.84
N ARG A 824 -12.32 -10.90 -25.65
CA ARG A 824 -11.30 -10.45 -26.63
C ARG A 824 -11.39 -11.22 -27.95
N GLU A 825 -11.52 -12.54 -27.86
CA GLU A 825 -11.71 -13.38 -29.04
C GLU A 825 -13.04 -13.07 -29.75
N LEU A 826 -14.12 -12.83 -28.99
CA LEU A 826 -15.41 -12.43 -29.54
C LEU A 826 -15.31 -11.08 -30.23
N GLN A 827 -14.61 -10.12 -29.61
CA GLN A 827 -14.37 -8.80 -30.21
C GLN A 827 -13.64 -8.95 -31.53
N TYR A 828 -12.52 -9.69 -31.57
CA TYR A 828 -11.75 -9.89 -32.79
C TYR A 828 -12.58 -10.56 -33.89
N HIS A 829 -13.34 -11.60 -33.55
CA HIS A 829 -14.21 -12.32 -34.48
C HIS A 829 -15.33 -11.41 -35.03
N LEU A 830 -16.03 -10.68 -34.15
CA LEU A 830 -17.06 -9.72 -34.57
C LEU A 830 -16.45 -8.59 -35.41
N GLN A 831 -15.29 -8.05 -35.07
CA GLN A 831 -14.62 -7.01 -35.85
C GLN A 831 -14.25 -7.50 -37.26
N GLY A 832 -13.76 -8.74 -37.39
CA GLY A 832 -13.43 -9.33 -38.68
C GLY A 832 -14.66 -9.56 -39.55
N VAL A 833 -15.70 -10.20 -38.99
CA VAL A 833 -16.92 -10.55 -39.76
C VAL A 833 -17.78 -9.32 -40.05
N LEU A 834 -17.85 -8.37 -39.12
CA LEU A 834 -18.67 -7.17 -39.26
C LEU A 834 -17.93 -6.00 -39.95
N ALA A 835 -16.69 -6.20 -40.42
CA ALA A 835 -15.88 -5.15 -41.04
C ALA A 835 -16.54 -4.47 -42.26
N ALA A 836 -17.38 -5.22 -42.99
CA ALA A 836 -18.11 -4.71 -44.16
C ALA A 836 -19.37 -3.88 -43.79
N PHE A 837 -19.79 -3.89 -42.52
CA PHE A 837 -20.95 -3.17 -42.03
C PHE A 837 -20.53 -1.89 -41.30
N PRO A 838 -21.39 -0.84 -41.24
CA PRO A 838 -21.13 0.37 -40.47
C PRO A 838 -21.36 0.11 -38.96
N VAL A 839 -20.61 -0.82 -38.39
CA VAL A 839 -20.73 -1.30 -37.00
C VAL A 839 -19.40 -1.13 -36.28
N VAL A 840 -19.47 -0.81 -34.99
CA VAL A 840 -18.34 -0.77 -34.08
C VAL A 840 -18.55 -1.83 -33.00
N VAL A 841 -17.51 -2.60 -32.73
CA VAL A 841 -17.50 -3.58 -31.63
C VAL A 841 -16.71 -2.98 -30.47
N ARG A 842 -17.38 -2.78 -29.35
CA ARG A 842 -16.85 -2.17 -28.13
C ARG A 842 -16.74 -3.23 -27.04
N ILE A 843 -15.69 -3.16 -26.24
CA ILE A 843 -15.60 -3.91 -24.99
C ILE A 843 -15.93 -2.94 -23.86
N GLY A 844 -16.91 -3.28 -23.05
CA GLY A 844 -17.22 -2.60 -21.80
C GLY A 844 -16.91 -3.46 -20.59
N LYS A 845 -17.24 -2.96 -19.39
CA LYS A 845 -16.96 -3.67 -18.14
C LYS A 845 -17.83 -4.94 -18.03
N GLY A 846 -17.23 -6.07 -18.39
CA GLY A 846 -17.89 -7.37 -18.37
C GLY A 846 -18.85 -7.63 -19.54
N TYR A 847 -18.72 -6.90 -20.65
CA TYR A 847 -19.52 -7.15 -21.86
C TYR A 847 -18.78 -6.82 -23.16
N VAL A 848 -19.25 -7.41 -24.26
CA VAL A 848 -18.88 -7.05 -25.64
C VAL A 848 -20.14 -6.57 -26.34
N GLU A 849 -20.13 -5.37 -26.89
CA GLU A 849 -21.26 -4.78 -27.59
C GLU A 849 -20.93 -4.53 -29.06
N ALA A 850 -21.81 -4.98 -29.95
CA ALA A 850 -21.83 -4.56 -31.34
C ALA A 850 -22.94 -3.51 -31.53
N CYS A 851 -22.58 -2.31 -31.97
CA CYS A 851 -23.51 -1.21 -32.19
C CYS A 851 -23.17 -0.45 -33.49
N PRO A 852 -24.12 0.25 -34.13
CA PRO A 852 -23.82 0.96 -35.37
C PRO A 852 -22.85 2.13 -35.12
N LYS A 853 -22.00 2.39 -36.11
CA LYS A 853 -21.00 3.44 -36.07
C LYS A 853 -21.68 4.82 -36.09
N GLY A 854 -21.19 5.74 -35.25
CA GLY A 854 -21.72 7.11 -35.18
C GLY A 854 -22.95 7.26 -34.27
N ILE A 855 -23.20 6.30 -33.37
CA ILE A 855 -24.21 6.41 -32.32
C ILE A 855 -23.52 6.27 -30.96
N ASP A 856 -23.66 7.31 -30.14
CA ASP A 856 -23.36 7.31 -28.71
C ASP A 856 -24.01 8.54 -28.04
N LYS A 857 -23.98 8.56 -26.70
CA LYS A 857 -24.59 9.62 -25.91
C LYS A 857 -23.98 11.01 -26.20
N GLY A 858 -22.69 11.08 -26.55
CA GLY A 858 -22.00 12.33 -26.87
C GLY A 858 -22.50 12.95 -28.17
N ILE A 859 -22.60 12.15 -29.24
CA ILE A 859 -23.17 12.59 -30.54
C ILE A 859 -24.62 13.05 -30.36
N MET A 860 -25.41 12.32 -29.55
CA MET A 860 -26.79 12.71 -29.27
C MET A 860 -26.88 14.03 -28.48
N ALA A 861 -26.00 14.25 -27.51
CA ALA A 861 -25.93 15.51 -26.76
C ALA A 861 -25.62 16.70 -27.70
N GLU A 862 -24.65 16.55 -28.60
CA GLU A 862 -24.33 17.57 -29.62
C GLU A 862 -25.51 17.84 -30.56
N ARG A 863 -26.14 16.76 -31.05
CA ARG A 863 -27.30 16.85 -31.95
C ARG A 863 -28.48 17.53 -31.26
N PHE A 864 -28.75 17.22 -30.00
CA PHE A 864 -29.84 17.84 -29.26
C PHE A 864 -29.62 19.36 -29.15
N LEU A 865 -28.39 19.79 -28.82
CA LEU A 865 -28.02 21.20 -28.82
C LEU A 865 -28.26 21.87 -30.17
N ASP A 866 -27.84 21.22 -31.28
CA ASP A 866 -28.06 21.77 -32.63
C ASP A 866 -29.55 21.92 -32.95
N VAL A 867 -30.37 20.94 -32.56
CA VAL A 867 -31.83 20.98 -32.76
C VAL A 867 -32.45 22.12 -31.94
N VAL A 868 -32.00 22.32 -30.70
CA VAL A 868 -32.47 23.43 -29.85
C VAL A 868 -32.09 24.78 -30.47
N GLN A 869 -30.86 24.92 -30.97
CA GLN A 869 -30.37 26.16 -31.58
C GLN A 869 -31.01 26.46 -32.95
N SER A 870 -31.45 25.44 -33.70
CA SER A 870 -32.01 25.59 -35.05
C SER A 870 -33.54 25.67 -35.13
N ALA A 871 -34.26 25.57 -34.01
CA ALA A 871 -35.71 25.43 -33.98
C ALA A 871 -36.52 26.67 -34.46
N ASP A 872 -35.92 27.87 -34.57
CA ASP A 872 -36.52 29.04 -35.25
C ASP A 872 -35.45 30.07 -35.72
N PRO A 873 -35.10 30.15 -37.01
CA PRO A 873 -34.08 31.08 -37.52
C PRO A 873 -34.40 32.57 -37.32
N ARG A 874 -35.66 32.91 -37.01
CA ARG A 874 -36.11 34.31 -36.76
C ARG A 874 -36.13 34.66 -35.27
N ARG A 875 -35.90 33.69 -34.38
CA ARG A 875 -35.94 33.82 -32.90
C ARG A 875 -34.84 33.03 -32.18
N ALA A 876 -33.85 32.48 -32.89
CA ALA A 876 -32.80 31.65 -32.30
C ALA A 876 -31.98 32.45 -31.28
N GLN A 877 -32.36 32.33 -30.01
CA GLN A 877 -31.55 32.77 -28.89
C GLN A 877 -30.44 31.73 -28.67
N PRO A 878 -29.20 32.16 -28.43
CA PRO A 878 -28.11 31.24 -28.12
C PRO A 878 -28.43 30.47 -26.84
N VAL A 879 -27.97 29.22 -26.75
CA VAL A 879 -28.06 28.45 -25.50
C VAL A 879 -27.08 29.05 -24.50
N GLU A 880 -27.58 29.57 -23.39
CA GLU A 880 -26.79 30.28 -22.37
C GLU A 880 -26.42 29.37 -21.20
N PHE A 881 -27.14 28.26 -21.01
CA PHE A 881 -26.96 27.33 -19.88
C PHE A 881 -27.06 25.88 -20.33
N VAL A 882 -26.10 25.05 -19.89
CA VAL A 882 -26.11 23.59 -20.10
C VAL A 882 -25.78 22.87 -18.79
N LEU A 883 -26.68 22.00 -18.33
CA LEU A 883 -26.45 21.08 -17.22
C LEU A 883 -26.45 19.64 -17.74
N CYS A 884 -25.37 18.90 -17.50
CA CYS A 884 -25.24 17.50 -17.89
C CYS A 884 -24.84 16.63 -16.70
N ILE A 885 -25.65 15.63 -16.35
CA ILE A 885 -25.41 14.75 -15.20
C ILE A 885 -25.50 13.28 -15.64
N GLY A 886 -24.52 12.48 -15.22
CA GLY A 886 -24.46 11.04 -15.52
C GLY A 886 -23.67 10.25 -14.48
N ASP A 887 -23.68 8.92 -14.54
CA ASP A 887 -22.99 8.05 -13.58
C ASP A 887 -22.06 7.02 -14.23
N ASP A 888 -22.15 6.71 -15.52
CA ASP A 888 -21.42 5.58 -16.08
C ASP A 888 -20.33 5.99 -17.08
N SER A 889 -19.56 5.01 -17.54
CA SER A 889 -18.49 5.25 -18.52
C SER A 889 -19.00 5.72 -19.88
N SER A 890 -20.28 5.50 -20.20
CA SER A 890 -20.88 5.99 -21.45
C SER A 890 -21.23 7.49 -21.37
N ASP A 891 -21.46 8.01 -20.16
CA ASP A 891 -21.71 9.43 -19.90
C ASP A 891 -20.47 10.30 -20.08
N GLU A 892 -19.27 9.71 -19.93
CA GLU A 892 -17.99 10.36 -20.20
C GLU A 892 -17.90 10.93 -21.63
N LEU A 893 -18.58 10.30 -22.58
CA LEU A 893 -18.69 10.79 -23.96
C LEU A 893 -19.57 12.05 -24.04
N MET A 894 -20.62 12.17 -23.22
CA MET A 894 -21.41 13.41 -23.13
C MET A 894 -20.55 14.55 -22.59
N PHE A 895 -19.85 14.31 -21.48
CA PHE A 895 -19.00 15.34 -20.86
C PHE A 895 -17.90 15.79 -21.83
N SER A 896 -17.22 14.84 -22.48
CA SER A 896 -16.16 15.14 -23.46
C SER A 896 -16.68 15.91 -24.68
N ALA A 897 -17.83 15.52 -25.23
CA ALA A 897 -18.44 16.20 -26.38
C ALA A 897 -18.81 17.65 -26.04
N LEU A 898 -19.43 17.88 -24.87
CA LEU A 898 -19.79 19.23 -24.40
C LEU A 898 -18.55 20.11 -24.17
N HIS A 899 -17.50 19.57 -23.54
CA HIS A 899 -16.24 20.30 -23.34
C HIS A 899 -15.51 20.59 -24.65
N ASN A 900 -15.56 19.69 -25.63
CA ASN A 900 -15.00 19.93 -26.96
C ASN A 900 -15.78 21.02 -27.72
N LYS A 901 -17.10 21.06 -27.57
CA LYS A 901 -17.98 22.02 -28.25
C LYS A 901 -17.88 23.43 -27.67
N PHE A 902 -17.83 23.58 -26.34
CA PHE A 902 -17.87 24.88 -25.67
C PHE A 902 -16.54 25.31 -25.02
N GLY A 903 -15.58 24.42 -24.85
CA GLY A 903 -14.37 24.64 -24.04
C GLY A 903 -14.59 24.37 -22.54
N GLN A 904 -13.52 24.34 -21.75
CA GLN A 904 -13.59 24.07 -20.29
C GLN A 904 -14.12 25.25 -19.46
N ARG A 905 -14.11 26.47 -20.02
CA ARG A 905 -14.75 27.69 -19.49
C ARG A 905 -15.21 28.57 -20.66
N PRO A 906 -16.43 28.36 -21.18
CA PRO A 906 -16.93 29.14 -22.30
C PRO A 906 -17.22 30.58 -21.82
N ALA A 907 -16.88 31.60 -22.60
CA ALA A 907 -17.23 32.99 -22.27
C ALA A 907 -18.74 33.26 -22.44
N ASP A 908 -19.42 32.44 -23.25
CA ASP A 908 -20.78 32.69 -23.73
C ASP A 908 -21.81 31.64 -23.25
N VAL A 909 -21.40 30.58 -22.55
CA VAL A 909 -22.27 29.48 -22.08
C VAL A 909 -21.84 29.00 -20.69
N ASP A 910 -22.77 29.00 -19.74
CA ASP A 910 -22.58 28.40 -18.42
C ASP A 910 -22.74 26.87 -18.52
N LEU A 911 -21.61 26.17 -18.66
CA LEU A 911 -21.55 24.71 -18.76
C LEU A 911 -21.25 24.05 -17.41
N TYR A 912 -22.18 23.22 -16.95
CA TYR A 912 -22.06 22.39 -15.75
C TYR A 912 -22.12 20.91 -16.12
N THR A 913 -21.03 20.18 -15.88
CA THR A 913 -20.98 18.72 -16.05
C THR A 913 -20.70 18.06 -14.70
N ALA A 914 -21.51 17.07 -14.31
CA ALA A 914 -21.34 16.38 -13.04
C ALA A 914 -21.49 14.86 -13.17
N THR A 915 -20.57 14.12 -12.53
CA THR A 915 -20.72 12.67 -12.36
C THR A 915 -21.37 12.33 -11.02
N VAL A 916 -22.20 11.31 -10.96
CA VAL A 916 -22.85 10.87 -9.72
C VAL A 916 -21.97 9.86 -8.98
N GLY A 917 -21.64 10.18 -7.73
CA GLY A 917 -20.66 9.48 -6.92
C GLY A 917 -19.26 10.06 -7.06
N ARG A 918 -18.46 9.93 -5.99
CA ARG A 918 -17.08 10.43 -5.93
C ARG A 918 -16.13 9.48 -6.67
N LYS A 919 -15.96 9.69 -7.97
CA LYS A 919 -15.12 8.85 -8.85
C LYS A 919 -14.41 9.69 -9.92
N PRO A 920 -13.30 9.18 -10.51
CA PRO A 920 -12.67 9.81 -11.67
C PRO A 920 -13.66 9.96 -12.84
N SER A 921 -13.68 11.12 -13.48
CA SER A 921 -14.57 11.46 -14.60
C SER A 921 -14.02 12.63 -15.42
N CYS A 922 -14.44 12.73 -16.68
CA CYS A 922 -14.29 13.88 -17.57
C CYS A 922 -15.25 15.03 -17.22
N ALA A 923 -16.21 14.82 -16.29
CA ALA A 923 -17.03 15.88 -15.72
C ALA A 923 -16.19 16.89 -14.91
N THR A 924 -16.63 18.15 -14.83
CA THR A 924 -15.95 19.19 -14.04
C THR A 924 -16.24 19.08 -12.55
N ALA A 925 -17.35 18.42 -12.17
CA ALA A 925 -17.76 18.26 -10.78
C ALA A 925 -18.34 16.87 -10.47
N TYR A 926 -18.64 16.61 -9.19
CA TYR A 926 -19.40 15.44 -8.76
C TYR A 926 -20.64 15.80 -7.94
N MET A 927 -21.62 14.89 -7.91
CA MET A 927 -22.71 14.86 -6.93
C MET A 927 -22.54 13.62 -6.04
N GLY A 928 -22.97 13.67 -4.78
CA GLY A 928 -22.69 12.62 -3.80
C GLY A 928 -23.37 11.30 -4.17
N ASP A 929 -24.66 11.34 -4.43
CA ASP A 929 -25.44 10.22 -4.94
C ASP A 929 -26.67 10.70 -5.75
N HIS A 930 -27.52 9.76 -6.18
CA HIS A 930 -28.73 10.06 -6.93
C HIS A 930 -29.72 10.98 -6.19
N THR A 931 -29.72 10.99 -4.85
CA THR A 931 -30.64 11.83 -4.06
C THR A 931 -30.30 13.31 -4.20
N ASP A 932 -29.01 13.64 -4.22
CA ASP A 932 -28.52 15.00 -4.48
C ASP A 932 -28.99 15.51 -5.86
N VAL A 933 -28.99 14.64 -6.88
CA VAL A 933 -29.47 14.97 -8.23
C VAL A 933 -30.96 15.32 -8.19
N VAL A 934 -31.76 14.50 -7.50
CA VAL A 934 -33.20 14.72 -7.36
C VAL A 934 -33.50 16.01 -6.59
N GLU A 935 -32.72 16.33 -5.57
CA GLU A 935 -32.84 17.57 -4.82
C GLU A 935 -32.53 18.80 -5.68
N LEU A 936 -31.45 18.76 -6.47
CA LEU A 936 -31.12 19.81 -7.43
C LEU A 936 -32.27 20.05 -8.43
N LEU A 937 -32.85 18.98 -9.00
CA LEU A 937 -33.99 19.10 -9.91
C LEU A 937 -35.21 19.72 -9.24
N LYS A 938 -35.48 19.39 -7.96
CA LYS A 938 -36.55 20.04 -7.19
C LYS A 938 -36.28 21.53 -6.99
N MET A 939 -35.05 21.91 -6.64
CA MET A 939 -34.67 23.32 -6.49
C MET A 939 -34.85 24.10 -7.80
N LEU A 940 -34.36 23.56 -8.92
CA LEU A 940 -34.56 24.15 -10.26
C LEU A 940 -36.05 24.29 -10.61
N SER A 941 -36.87 23.28 -10.26
CA SER A 941 -38.31 23.32 -10.50
C SER A 941 -39.05 24.37 -9.65
N SER A 942 -38.58 24.62 -8.42
CA SER A 942 -39.17 25.61 -7.50
C SER A 942 -38.93 27.05 -7.95
N LEU A 943 -37.77 27.32 -8.55
CA LEU A 943 -37.44 28.61 -9.16
C LEU A 943 -38.33 28.92 -10.36
N ASN A 944 -38.76 27.87 -11.06
CA ASN A 944 -39.63 27.98 -12.23
C ASN A 944 -41.03 28.52 -11.88
N ASN A 945 -41.59 28.05 -10.76
CA ASN A 945 -42.86 28.56 -10.22
C ASN A 945 -42.74 30.00 -9.67
N SER A 946 -41.52 30.48 -9.41
CA SER A 946 -41.25 31.75 -8.75
C SER A 946 -41.07 32.92 -9.71
N GLN A 947 -41.07 32.71 -11.05
CA GLN A 947 -41.05 33.82 -12.02
C GLN A 947 -42.26 34.77 -11.87
N ASN A 948 -43.32 34.38 -11.15
CA ASN A 948 -44.48 35.22 -10.86
C ASN A 948 -44.42 36.00 -9.54
N LYS A 949 -43.35 35.95 -8.74
CA LYS A 949 -43.21 36.79 -7.53
C LYS A 949 -41.80 37.38 -7.39
N ARG A 950 -41.73 38.72 -7.37
CA ARG A 950 -40.52 39.50 -7.06
C ARG A 950 -39.97 39.14 -5.66
N PHE A 951 -38.91 38.34 -5.60
CA PHE A 951 -38.03 38.20 -4.43
C PHE A 951 -36.59 38.50 -4.89
N ALA A 952 -36.01 39.55 -4.31
CA ALA A 952 -34.88 40.29 -4.88
C ALA A 952 -33.61 40.25 -4.02
N SER A 953 -33.38 39.22 -3.19
CA SER A 953 -32.13 39.15 -2.41
C SER A 953 -31.50 37.76 -2.32
N MET A 954 -30.18 37.75 -2.10
CA MET A 954 -29.34 36.57 -1.86
C MET A 954 -29.77 35.78 -0.61
N GLY A 955 -30.56 36.38 0.30
CA GLY A 955 -31.14 35.73 1.48
C GLY A 955 -32.36 34.83 1.18
N ASP A 956 -32.99 34.98 0.03
CA ASP A 956 -34.16 34.17 -0.35
C ASP A 956 -33.74 32.79 -0.89
N LEU A 957 -32.52 32.65 -1.43
CA LEU A 957 -31.96 31.38 -1.91
C LEU A 957 -31.45 30.48 -0.76
N THR A 958 -30.87 31.08 0.28
CA THR A 958 -30.46 30.35 1.50
C THR A 958 -31.65 29.87 2.32
N SER A 959 -32.78 30.56 2.28
CA SER A 959 -34.02 30.11 2.94
C SER A 959 -34.71 28.94 2.22
N LEU A 960 -34.55 28.82 0.90
CA LEU A 960 -34.98 27.65 0.12
C LEU A 960 -34.16 26.40 0.47
N GLU A 961 -32.84 26.50 0.61
CA GLU A 961 -31.99 25.40 1.09
C GLU A 961 -32.38 24.94 2.51
N HIS A 962 -32.60 25.87 3.44
CA HIS A 962 -33.03 25.54 4.80
C HIS A 962 -34.45 24.94 4.88
N SER A 963 -35.31 25.17 3.88
CA SER A 963 -36.67 24.64 3.85
C SER A 963 -36.75 23.17 3.39
N PHE A 964 -35.72 22.70 2.66
CA PHE A 964 -35.64 21.31 2.18
C PHE A 964 -34.60 20.47 2.94
N GLY A 965 -33.61 21.11 3.59
CA GLY A 965 -32.62 20.46 4.46
C GLY A 965 -33.15 20.17 5.86
N GLY A 966 -33.91 19.08 6.01
CA GLY A 966 -34.46 18.65 7.29
C GLY A 966 -34.43 17.14 7.51
N VAL A 967 -33.23 16.53 7.57
CA VAL A 967 -33.01 15.25 8.29
C VAL A 967 -31.63 15.30 8.97
N ASP A 968 -31.65 15.00 10.26
CA ASP A 968 -30.56 15.09 11.25
C ASP A 968 -29.21 14.47 10.85
N GLY A 969 -28.15 15.23 11.13
CA GLY A 969 -26.76 14.80 11.06
C GLY A 969 -25.79 15.75 11.76
N GLY A 970 -26.05 16.13 13.01
CA GLY A 970 -25.11 16.99 13.76
C GLY A 970 -25.27 16.92 15.28
N ARG A 971 -24.47 16.07 15.94
CA ARG A 971 -24.24 16.13 17.40
C ARG A 971 -22.76 16.45 17.68
N ALA A 972 -22.58 17.40 18.59
CA ALA A 972 -21.35 17.94 19.19
C ALA A 972 -20.57 18.96 18.30
N ALA A 973 -20.09 20.10 18.80
CA ALA A 973 -19.71 20.45 20.16
C ALA A 973 -19.75 21.98 20.39
N ARG A 974 -20.15 22.38 21.59
CA ARG A 974 -19.65 23.54 22.38
C ARG A 974 -20.33 23.39 23.74
N GLY A 975 -19.63 23.01 24.80
CA GLY A 975 -18.52 23.75 25.38
C GLY A 975 -19.04 24.31 26.72
N THR A 976 -18.91 23.50 27.76
CA THR A 976 -19.26 23.78 29.16
C THR A 976 -18.57 25.03 29.68
N LYS A 977 -19.25 25.79 30.55
CA LYS A 977 -18.65 26.35 31.77
C LYS A 977 -19.69 26.77 32.82
N HIS A 978 -19.30 26.48 34.06
CA HIS A 978 -19.81 26.91 35.35
C HIS A 978 -20.99 26.16 35.97
N GLY A 979 -20.63 25.33 36.95
CA GLY A 979 -21.55 24.83 37.97
C GLY A 979 -21.68 25.78 39.14
N LEU A 980 -22.66 25.49 40.00
CA LEU A 980 -22.50 25.47 41.44
C LEU A 980 -23.70 24.77 42.08
N ALA A 981 -23.38 23.81 42.95
CA ALA A 981 -23.98 23.48 44.24
C ALA A 981 -25.49 23.60 44.51
N ALA A 982 -25.93 22.56 45.25
CA ALA A 982 -26.78 22.62 46.45
C ALA A 982 -28.25 22.17 46.32
N ARG A 983 -28.43 20.90 46.73
CA ARG A 983 -29.15 20.46 47.93
C ARG A 983 -30.70 20.49 47.95
N THR A 984 -31.17 19.29 48.32
CA THR A 984 -32.19 18.94 49.35
C THR A 984 -33.66 18.71 49.00
N ARG A 985 -34.08 17.48 49.39
CA ARG A 985 -35.38 17.03 49.97
C ARG A 985 -36.57 17.05 49.00
N SER A 986 -37.42 16.02 48.92
CA SER A 986 -38.18 15.29 49.94
C SER A 986 -38.86 14.10 49.23
N ILE A 987 -38.65 12.82 49.59
CA ILE A 987 -39.35 12.01 50.62
C ILE A 987 -40.77 11.52 50.22
N ALA A 988 -40.91 10.17 50.27
CA ALA A 988 -42.08 9.32 50.63
C ALA A 988 -43.26 9.22 49.65
N ASN A 989 -44.02 8.11 49.56
CA ASN A 989 -43.97 6.72 50.04
C ASN A 989 -45.14 5.96 49.39
N THR A 990 -45.19 4.64 49.66
CA THR A 990 -46.32 3.67 49.69
C THR A 990 -46.27 2.62 48.57
N ASN A 991 -45.91 1.36 48.89
CA ASN A 991 -46.74 0.23 49.42
C ASN A 991 -47.90 -0.10 48.47
N ASP A 992 -48.14 -1.33 48.01
CA ASP A 992 -48.40 -2.52 48.82
C ASP A 992 -48.37 -3.84 47.99
N ALA A 993 -48.55 -4.97 48.68
CA ALA A 993 -48.11 -6.33 48.40
C ALA A 993 -49.11 -7.32 47.69
N ARG A 994 -48.65 -8.59 47.60
CA ARG A 994 -49.35 -9.90 47.40
C ARG A 994 -49.50 -10.36 45.92
N GLY A 995 -49.33 -11.63 45.52
CA GLY A 995 -48.97 -12.88 46.18
C GLY A 995 -49.27 -14.11 45.28
N ARG A 996 -48.63 -15.25 45.60
CA ARG A 996 -48.96 -16.67 45.26
C ARG A 996 -48.63 -17.25 43.86
N ALA A 997 -48.28 -18.54 43.92
CA ALA A 997 -47.60 -19.39 42.94
C ALA A 997 -48.54 -20.49 42.34
N PRO A 998 -48.05 -21.67 41.88
CA PRO A 998 -48.00 -22.16 40.49
C PRO A 998 -48.98 -23.34 40.23
N LEU A 999 -49.01 -23.95 39.01
CA LEU A 999 -49.48 -25.35 38.82
C LEU A 999 -49.13 -25.97 37.43
N LEU A 1000 -49.14 -27.31 37.43
CA LEU A 1000 -48.61 -28.32 36.49
C LEU A 1000 -49.71 -28.97 35.60
N ARG A 1001 -49.25 -29.59 34.49
CA ARG A 1001 -49.68 -30.85 33.80
C ARG A 1001 -51.06 -30.98 33.12
N GLN A 1002 -51.04 -31.46 31.86
CA GLN A 1002 -51.57 -32.76 31.33
C GLN A 1002 -51.41 -32.73 29.78
N ALA A 1003 -50.68 -33.63 29.12
CA ALA A 1003 -50.96 -35.04 28.76
C ALA A 1003 -52.07 -35.20 27.70
N ASP A 1004 -51.73 -35.66 26.48
CA ASP A 1004 -52.21 -36.94 25.93
C ASP A 1004 -51.58 -37.28 24.56
N SER A 1005 -51.59 -38.57 24.26
CA SER A 1005 -50.69 -39.39 23.44
C SER A 1005 -51.33 -40.02 22.19
N LEU A 1006 -50.51 -40.80 21.46
CA LEU A 1006 -50.81 -41.92 20.51
C LEU A 1006 -50.90 -41.50 19.01
N ASP A 1007 -50.36 -42.22 18.01
CA ASP A 1007 -49.70 -43.53 17.94
C ASP A 1007 -48.96 -43.73 16.58
N MET A 1008 -47.86 -44.51 16.60
CA MET A 1008 -47.48 -45.65 15.69
C MET A 1008 -47.63 -45.50 14.14
N LEU A 1009 -46.69 -45.79 13.22
CA LEU A 1009 -45.71 -46.89 13.03
C LEU A 1009 -44.90 -46.64 11.69
N PRO A 1010 -43.94 -47.50 11.24
CA PRO A 1010 -42.63 -47.10 10.67
C PRO A 1010 -42.28 -47.78 9.32
N ARG A 1011 -40.97 -47.89 9.00
CA ARG A 1011 -40.25 -48.55 7.87
C ARG A 1011 -39.89 -47.54 6.76
N GLY A 1012 -38.66 -47.39 6.29
CA GLY A 1012 -37.48 -48.25 6.25
C GLY A 1012 -37.10 -48.48 4.78
N ARG A 1013 -35.95 -47.97 4.30
CA ARG A 1013 -35.13 -48.57 3.23
C ARG A 1013 -33.86 -47.76 2.93
N SER A 1014 -32.74 -48.46 3.01
CA SER A 1014 -31.49 -48.19 2.31
C SER A 1014 -31.61 -48.47 0.81
N MET A 1015 -30.94 -47.70 -0.06
CA MET A 1015 -29.94 -48.17 -1.05
C MET A 1015 -29.57 -47.08 -2.08
N ASN A 1016 -28.24 -46.91 -2.22
CA ASN A 1016 -27.44 -46.85 -3.44
C ASN A 1016 -27.63 -45.76 -4.52
N LEU A 1017 -26.48 -45.08 -4.76
CA LEU A 1017 -25.79 -44.82 -6.03
C LEU A 1017 -26.55 -44.12 -7.17
N ALA A 1018 -26.18 -42.86 -7.42
CA ALA A 1018 -25.60 -42.38 -8.69
C ALA A 1018 -24.85 -41.07 -8.43
#